data_AF-A0A024GR73-F1
#
_entry.id   AF-A0A024GR73-F1
#
_cell.length_a   1.000
_cell.length_b   1.000
_cell.length_c   1.000
_cell.angle_alpha   90.00
_cell.angle_beta   90.00
_cell.angle_gamma   90.00
#
_symmetry.space_group_name_H-M   'P 1'
#
loop_
_entity.id
_entity.type
_entity.pdbx_description
1 polymer ?
#
loop_
_entity_poly.entity_id
_entity_poly.type
_entity_poly.pdbx_seq_one_letter_code
_entity_poly.pdbx_strand_id
1 'polypeptide(L)'
;MDPRAKIKTQHEQSSVPGPFTTDAKLLSDPNFKQNELLYQWIPQETWTYSTDFSINPQKNAIISTELMFECLDGPAAIYINDRMYRETHSSFLSYRFLINDFVKNGTNSLRIVFYSPLEYTAAKSQRYPYPLFASKNYNVWAEPTHRSFLRKAGSDFGWDWGPAFVTVGLAGRVYLSNWYRPIIKLQDIHFSQKHYRYPSSVEVKSVEITTIAEVEFRHLYGNQAVQFNIFFDGNLMISWSEEILPSLDADFTVIKLPKFRIDRPQLWWSHGYGAPHLYTARVQVISEHSSESSNCITQRLGLRTIELVTTKAQLMEASTSTARDQYEGEPFYFKLNSVPIFIKGANYIPPDSFPTRVSDERIRYILESAKSSNMNMIRVWGGGRYESDFFYQECDRLGILVWQEFMFACAMYPRNDDFLALVEEEIAFQVRRLRQYASVAIWGANNENESIFEEFARNISIPKGESFNRDIAVGDFIKLYVDTLYPILKLHDRGQDGNIARPFVDTSPSNGLLSEEPFVKRWKHTGDSHFGDIHFYDYECDCNDPKVYPQARFISEFGFQSFPSRESLKAVSDKNDWKSFSSFWSMFRFRERHENGQAQVLKQISRHFDTRFLKHMNDFGGNWNGTEYQQFLMDTILYLSQIQQALCYETAIHRWRRGKPIHAGHTMGILYWQLDDIWTGISWSSMEHSGRWKSLQYAIKRAYAPIVISAYEEEGWLHLFAVSDERIQQKCALTYELRMIDDGDLVRSIQIDTNIDPLSSRRVDKQWIAGSFAKGTKCTAISCFLIIQCKSVDQQREVAPSISYFFAPFRDLKLGLSQVLVDSVEREAALCESGPKSSVGCYRVTLVALLSVALFVEIDAVGVSGFWNDNSILIRKHEKKTLIFYEMNLAHPHNTSDVNRFRQSLKVTWLQKVFFQHPNGTGMWQSNGSIA
;
A
#
# COMPACT_ATOMS: atom_id res chain seq x y z
N MET A 1 -30.29 -25.77 -1.13
CA MET A 1 -30.12 -26.10 -2.56
C MET A 1 -28.67 -25.86 -2.91
N ASP A 2 -28.03 -26.77 -3.64
CA ASP A 2 -26.68 -26.59 -4.18
C ASP A 2 -26.67 -25.37 -5.13
N PRO A 3 -25.92 -24.29 -4.82
CA PRO A 3 -25.81 -23.12 -5.68
C PRO A 3 -25.36 -23.49 -7.11
N ARG A 4 -24.54 -24.53 -7.25
CA ARG A 4 -24.04 -25.03 -8.54
C ARG A 4 -25.16 -25.54 -9.44
N ALA A 5 -26.14 -26.24 -8.88
CA ALA A 5 -27.29 -26.77 -9.63
C ALA A 5 -28.22 -25.66 -10.14
N LYS A 6 -28.35 -24.56 -9.39
CA LYS A 6 -29.13 -23.39 -9.79
C LYS A 6 -28.50 -22.66 -10.99
N ILE A 7 -27.16 -22.51 -10.98
CA ILE A 7 -26.44 -21.74 -11.99
C ILE A 7 -26.29 -22.51 -13.32
N LYS A 8 -26.12 -23.84 -13.30
CA LYS A 8 -25.94 -24.66 -14.52
C LYS A 8 -27.17 -24.69 -15.45
N THR A 9 -28.33 -24.18 -15.04
CA THR A 9 -29.59 -24.25 -15.80
C THR A 9 -30.12 -22.90 -16.28
N GLN A 10 -29.42 -21.80 -16.01
CA GLN A 10 -29.91 -20.44 -16.31
C GLN A 10 -28.96 -19.69 -17.25
N HIS A 11 -29.49 -19.21 -18.39
CA HIS A 11 -28.87 -18.13 -19.17
C HIS A 11 -29.31 -16.80 -18.55
N GLU A 12 -28.46 -16.16 -17.74
CA GLU A 12 -28.77 -14.89 -17.09
C GLU A 12 -27.96 -13.73 -17.66
N GLN A 13 -28.53 -12.51 -17.59
CA GLN A 13 -27.84 -11.29 -17.98
C GLN A 13 -26.78 -10.92 -16.92
N SER A 14 -25.55 -10.66 -17.36
CA SER A 14 -24.45 -10.15 -16.52
C SER A 14 -24.07 -8.75 -16.97
N SER A 15 -23.70 -7.87 -16.03
CA SER A 15 -22.96 -6.65 -16.34
C SER A 15 -21.54 -6.99 -16.80
N VAL A 16 -20.96 -6.09 -17.60
CA VAL A 16 -19.56 -6.10 -18.02
C VAL A 16 -19.02 -4.69 -17.76
N PRO A 17 -17.95 -4.53 -16.95
CA PRO A 17 -17.14 -5.57 -16.31
C PRO A 17 -17.78 -6.22 -15.07
N GLY A 18 -17.44 -7.49 -14.82
CA GLY A 18 -17.73 -8.21 -13.57
C GLY A 18 -17.70 -9.75 -13.67
N PRO A 19 -17.39 -10.47 -12.57
CA PRO A 19 -17.57 -11.91 -12.50
C PRO A 19 -19.06 -12.25 -12.59
N PHE A 20 -19.40 -13.18 -13.48
CA PHE A 20 -20.79 -13.56 -13.80
C PHE A 20 -21.60 -13.88 -12.55
N THR A 21 -21.01 -14.57 -11.58
CA THR A 21 -21.70 -15.10 -10.40
C THR A 21 -22.05 -14.03 -9.37
N THR A 22 -21.25 -12.96 -9.26
CA THR A 22 -21.51 -11.84 -8.33
C THR A 22 -22.45 -10.81 -8.94
N ASP A 23 -22.32 -10.54 -10.24
CA ASP A 23 -23.09 -9.52 -10.94
C ASP A 23 -24.54 -9.93 -11.19
N ALA A 24 -24.77 -11.23 -11.45
CA ALA A 24 -26.11 -11.80 -11.58
C ALA A 24 -26.83 -11.99 -10.22
N LYS A 25 -26.21 -11.62 -9.08
CA LYS A 25 -26.75 -11.82 -7.72
C LYS A 25 -27.18 -13.27 -7.43
N LEU A 26 -26.53 -14.23 -8.09
CA LEU A 26 -26.82 -15.65 -7.98
C LEU A 26 -26.30 -16.24 -6.66
N LEU A 27 -25.29 -15.59 -6.08
CA LEU A 27 -24.60 -16.00 -4.87
C LEU A 27 -24.76 -14.96 -3.76
N SER A 28 -24.66 -15.41 -2.49
CA SER A 28 -24.46 -14.48 -1.38
C SER A 28 -23.02 -13.95 -1.40
N ASP A 29 -22.74 -12.91 -0.62
CA ASP A 29 -21.41 -12.29 -0.62
C ASP A 29 -20.32 -13.33 -0.30
N PRO A 30 -19.31 -13.53 -1.17
CA PRO A 30 -18.23 -14.49 -0.94
C PRO A 30 -17.45 -14.23 0.35
N ASN A 31 -17.41 -12.98 0.82
CA ASN A 31 -16.75 -12.62 2.08
C ASN A 31 -17.56 -12.99 3.33
N PHE A 32 -18.85 -13.32 3.22
CA PHE A 32 -19.70 -13.62 4.37
C PHE A 32 -19.37 -15.00 4.96
N LYS A 33 -19.10 -15.03 6.26
CA LYS A 33 -18.75 -16.24 7.03
C LYS A 33 -17.67 -17.08 6.34
N GLN A 34 -18.03 -18.29 5.92
CA GLN A 34 -17.14 -19.28 5.31
C GLN A 34 -17.55 -19.54 3.85
N ASN A 35 -18.20 -18.57 3.19
CA ASN A 35 -18.69 -18.72 1.83
C ASN A 35 -17.58 -19.02 0.81
N GLU A 36 -16.33 -18.65 1.08
CA GLU A 36 -15.17 -19.12 0.31
C GLU A 36 -15.19 -20.66 0.13
N LEU A 37 -15.48 -21.43 1.19
CA LEU A 37 -15.56 -22.88 1.12
C LEU A 37 -16.71 -23.35 0.22
N LEU A 38 -17.83 -22.61 0.21
CA LEU A 38 -19.00 -22.94 -0.61
C LEU A 38 -18.77 -22.65 -2.09
N TYR A 39 -17.82 -21.77 -2.42
CA TYR A 39 -17.62 -21.24 -3.76
C TYR A 39 -16.33 -21.71 -4.45
N GLN A 40 -15.59 -22.64 -3.84
CA GLN A 40 -14.37 -23.24 -4.39
C GLN A 40 -14.57 -23.89 -5.78
N TRP A 41 -15.80 -24.31 -6.11
CA TRP A 41 -16.11 -24.91 -7.41
C TRP A 41 -16.07 -23.89 -8.56
N ILE A 42 -16.26 -22.60 -8.29
CA ILE A 42 -16.32 -21.56 -9.33
C ILE A 42 -15.05 -21.51 -10.16
N PRO A 43 -13.84 -21.37 -9.56
CA PRO A 43 -12.60 -21.35 -10.33
C PRO A 43 -12.18 -22.70 -10.90
N GLN A 44 -12.91 -23.79 -10.59
CA GLN A 44 -12.68 -25.11 -11.16
C GLN A 44 -13.50 -25.38 -12.43
N GLU A 45 -14.49 -24.53 -12.73
CA GLU A 45 -15.35 -24.70 -13.91
C GLU A 45 -14.88 -23.85 -15.09
N THR A 46 -15.34 -24.21 -16.28
CA THR A 46 -15.22 -23.39 -17.48
C THR A 46 -16.43 -22.47 -17.60
N TRP A 47 -16.19 -21.17 -17.82
CA TRP A 47 -17.24 -20.15 -17.93
C TRP A 47 -17.30 -19.61 -19.35
N THR A 48 -18.51 -19.41 -19.87
CA THR A 48 -18.70 -18.85 -21.22
C THR A 48 -19.55 -17.59 -21.15
N TYR A 49 -18.97 -16.48 -21.61
CA TYR A 49 -19.70 -15.25 -21.89
C TYR A 49 -20.08 -15.24 -23.37
N SER A 50 -21.30 -14.80 -23.69
CA SER A 50 -21.75 -14.67 -25.07
C SER A 50 -22.60 -13.42 -25.25
N THR A 51 -22.40 -12.73 -26.37
CA THR A 51 -23.20 -11.56 -26.74
C THR A 51 -23.26 -11.45 -28.25
N ASP A 52 -24.28 -10.77 -28.76
CA ASP A 52 -24.39 -10.42 -30.16
C ASP A 52 -24.13 -8.91 -30.34
N PHE A 53 -23.41 -8.56 -31.39
CA PHE A 53 -23.11 -7.17 -31.74
C PHE A 53 -23.31 -6.94 -33.23
N SER A 54 -23.66 -5.71 -33.62
CA SER A 54 -23.95 -5.38 -35.02
C SER A 54 -22.91 -4.45 -35.60
N ILE A 55 -22.41 -4.79 -36.79
CA ILE A 55 -21.56 -3.92 -37.61
C ILE A 55 -22.37 -3.48 -38.83
N ASN A 56 -22.73 -2.20 -38.87
CA ASN A 56 -23.48 -1.61 -39.98
C ASN A 56 -22.61 -0.56 -40.67
N PRO A 57 -21.86 -0.93 -41.72
CA PRO A 57 -21.01 0.04 -42.41
C PRO A 57 -21.84 1.13 -43.05
N GLN A 58 -21.38 2.38 -42.97
CA GLN A 58 -21.92 3.45 -43.80
C GLN A 58 -21.67 3.12 -45.29
N LYS A 59 -22.58 3.55 -46.17
CA LYS A 59 -22.42 3.32 -47.62
C LYS A 59 -21.06 3.86 -48.09
N ASN A 60 -20.29 3.01 -48.77
CA ASN A 60 -18.95 3.27 -49.32
C ASN A 60 -17.79 3.38 -48.31
N ALA A 61 -17.98 2.99 -47.04
CA ALA A 61 -16.90 2.94 -46.05
C ALA A 61 -16.12 1.61 -46.09
N ILE A 62 -14.79 1.67 -46.22
CA ILE A 62 -13.92 0.56 -45.83
C ILE A 62 -13.67 0.68 -44.32
N ILE A 63 -14.30 -0.19 -43.53
CA ILE A 63 -14.21 -0.18 -42.07
C ILE A 63 -13.10 -1.13 -41.62
N SER A 64 -12.17 -0.63 -40.80
CA SER A 64 -11.34 -1.46 -39.93
C SER A 64 -12.06 -1.58 -38.59
N THR A 65 -12.36 -2.80 -38.15
CA THR A 65 -13.04 -3.03 -36.86
C THR A 65 -12.08 -3.71 -35.90
N GLU A 66 -11.91 -3.09 -34.74
CA GLU A 66 -11.09 -3.59 -33.66
C GLU A 66 -11.97 -3.97 -32.47
N LEU A 67 -11.74 -5.15 -31.92
CA LEU A 67 -12.33 -5.61 -30.67
C LEU A 67 -11.33 -5.36 -29.54
N MET A 68 -11.75 -4.58 -28.56
CA MET A 68 -10.91 -4.15 -27.44
C MET A 68 -11.38 -4.84 -26.15
N PHE A 69 -10.43 -5.41 -25.42
CA PHE A 69 -10.62 -5.94 -24.07
C PHE A 69 -9.69 -5.22 -23.11
N GLU A 70 -10.24 -4.57 -22.08
CA GLU A 70 -9.39 -3.89 -21.09
C GLU A 70 -8.69 -4.88 -20.15
N CYS A 71 -9.39 -5.93 -19.71
CA CYS A 71 -8.83 -6.98 -18.87
C CYS A 71 -9.63 -8.29 -19.01
N LEU A 72 -8.96 -9.35 -19.48
CA LEU A 72 -9.44 -10.72 -19.45
C LEU A 72 -8.80 -11.41 -18.24
N ASP A 73 -9.56 -11.63 -17.17
CA ASP A 73 -9.00 -12.17 -15.94
C ASP A 73 -8.99 -13.70 -15.97
N GLY A 74 -7.85 -14.28 -16.36
CA GLY A 74 -7.64 -15.72 -16.49
C GLY A 74 -7.43 -16.20 -17.92
N PRO A 75 -7.12 -17.50 -18.11
CA PRO A 75 -6.93 -18.08 -19.44
C PRO A 75 -8.26 -18.11 -20.21
N ALA A 76 -8.29 -17.51 -21.40
CA ALA A 76 -9.52 -17.35 -22.18
C ALA A 76 -9.33 -17.66 -23.67
N ALA A 77 -10.36 -18.22 -24.31
CA ALA A 77 -10.45 -18.42 -25.75
C ALA A 77 -11.59 -17.58 -26.33
N ILE A 78 -11.30 -16.83 -27.39
CA ILE A 78 -12.22 -15.89 -28.02
C ILE A 78 -12.71 -16.47 -29.35
N TYR A 79 -14.02 -16.46 -29.55
CA TYR A 79 -14.71 -16.93 -30.74
C TYR A 79 -15.59 -15.81 -31.30
N ILE A 80 -15.55 -15.62 -32.61
CA ILE A 80 -16.40 -14.66 -33.32
C ILE A 80 -17.10 -15.43 -34.44
N ASN A 81 -18.43 -15.37 -34.51
CA ASN A 81 -19.25 -16.15 -35.44
C ASN A 81 -18.87 -17.65 -35.44
N ASP A 82 -18.74 -18.23 -34.23
CA ASP A 82 -18.33 -19.62 -33.96
C ASP A 82 -16.94 -20.03 -34.45
N ARG A 83 -16.15 -19.08 -34.97
CA ARG A 83 -14.77 -19.31 -35.39
C ARG A 83 -13.82 -18.88 -34.28
N MET A 84 -12.91 -19.77 -33.86
CA MET A 84 -11.88 -19.43 -32.88
C MET A 84 -10.95 -18.36 -33.46
N TYR A 85 -10.80 -17.25 -32.74
CA TYR A 85 -9.93 -16.15 -33.10
C TYR A 85 -8.54 -16.32 -32.45
N ARG A 86 -8.49 -16.37 -31.11
CA ARG A 86 -7.24 -16.41 -30.34
C ARG A 86 -7.48 -16.87 -28.90
N GLU A 87 -6.42 -17.37 -28.25
CA GLU A 87 -6.34 -17.58 -26.81
C GLU A 87 -5.48 -16.52 -26.11
N THR A 88 -5.84 -16.16 -24.88
CA THR A 88 -5.14 -15.20 -24.04
C THR A 88 -4.77 -15.84 -22.70
N HIS A 89 -3.60 -15.47 -22.15
CA HIS A 89 -3.03 -16.11 -20.96
C HIS A 89 -2.50 -15.12 -19.91
N SER A 90 -2.78 -13.81 -20.08
CA SER A 90 -2.41 -12.78 -19.11
C SER A 90 -3.60 -11.91 -18.72
N SER A 91 -3.79 -11.73 -17.42
CA SER A 91 -4.73 -10.78 -16.82
C SER A 91 -4.15 -9.35 -16.76
N PHE A 92 -2.89 -9.16 -17.12
CA PHE A 92 -2.17 -7.89 -17.00
C PHE A 92 -2.03 -7.12 -18.31
N LEU A 93 -2.70 -7.59 -19.37
CA LEU A 93 -2.72 -6.98 -20.69
C LEU A 93 -4.12 -6.45 -21.00
N SER A 94 -4.14 -5.32 -21.72
CA SER A 94 -5.30 -4.95 -22.54
C SER A 94 -5.08 -5.47 -23.96
N TYR A 95 -6.09 -6.10 -24.53
CA TYR A 95 -6.00 -6.72 -25.85
C TYR A 95 -6.71 -5.87 -26.90
N ARG A 96 -6.02 -5.63 -28.03
CA ARG A 96 -6.54 -4.97 -29.23
C ARG A 96 -6.47 -5.94 -30.39
N PHE A 97 -7.63 -6.36 -30.88
CA PHE A 97 -7.73 -7.37 -31.93
C PHE A 97 -8.38 -6.81 -33.19
N LEU A 98 -7.67 -6.88 -34.31
CA LEU A 98 -8.26 -6.62 -35.62
C LEU A 98 -9.10 -7.84 -36.03
N ILE A 99 -10.41 -7.63 -36.24
CA ILE A 99 -11.39 -8.73 -36.39
C ILE A 99 -12.11 -8.75 -37.75
N ASN A 100 -11.62 -7.97 -38.71
CA ASN A 100 -12.22 -7.82 -40.04
C ASN A 100 -12.57 -9.15 -40.74
N ASP A 101 -11.68 -10.15 -40.67
CA ASP A 101 -11.86 -11.44 -41.34
C ASP A 101 -12.78 -12.41 -40.57
N PHE A 102 -13.22 -12.01 -39.39
CA PHE A 102 -14.06 -12.81 -38.49
C PHE A 102 -15.49 -12.27 -38.39
N VAL A 103 -15.74 -11.06 -38.89
CA VAL A 103 -17.04 -10.40 -38.81
C VAL A 103 -17.74 -10.28 -40.16
N LYS A 104 -19.06 -10.16 -40.13
CA LYS A 104 -19.94 -9.89 -41.26
C LYS A 104 -20.75 -8.62 -41.04
N ASN A 105 -21.24 -8.04 -42.12
CA ASN A 105 -22.22 -6.95 -42.03
C ASN A 105 -23.50 -7.43 -41.35
N GLY A 106 -24.07 -6.60 -40.48
CA GLY A 106 -25.19 -6.95 -39.62
C GLY A 106 -24.74 -7.59 -38.31
N THR A 107 -25.54 -8.52 -37.78
CA THR A 107 -25.32 -9.15 -36.47
C THR A 107 -24.20 -10.19 -36.51
N ASN A 108 -23.34 -10.15 -35.51
CA ASN A 108 -22.22 -11.06 -35.25
C ASN A 108 -22.35 -11.61 -33.82
N SER A 109 -21.91 -12.84 -33.60
CA SER A 109 -21.80 -13.41 -32.26
C SER A 109 -20.37 -13.30 -31.74
N LEU A 110 -20.23 -12.93 -30.47
CA LEU A 110 -18.98 -12.98 -29.70
C LEU A 110 -19.17 -13.99 -28.57
N ARG A 111 -18.26 -14.94 -28.46
CA ARG A 111 -18.21 -15.91 -27.36
C ARG A 111 -16.81 -15.97 -26.77
N ILE A 112 -16.72 -15.84 -25.45
CA ILE A 112 -15.46 -15.85 -24.70
C ILE A 112 -15.55 -16.98 -23.68
N VAL A 113 -14.63 -17.94 -23.80
CA VAL A 113 -14.58 -19.13 -22.95
C VAL A 113 -13.40 -18.98 -22.00
N PHE A 114 -13.66 -18.81 -20.72
CA PHE A 114 -12.65 -18.81 -19.68
C PHE A 114 -12.47 -20.22 -19.13
N TYR A 115 -11.23 -20.72 -19.17
CA TYR A 115 -10.86 -22.01 -18.60
C TYR A 115 -10.55 -21.88 -17.11
N SER A 116 -10.64 -23.00 -16.39
CA SER A 116 -10.24 -23.10 -14.98
C SER A 116 -8.78 -22.67 -14.81
N PRO A 117 -8.47 -21.61 -14.04
CA PRO A 117 -7.10 -21.22 -13.76
C PRO A 117 -6.30 -22.32 -13.06
N LEU A 118 -6.96 -23.10 -12.18
CA LEU A 118 -6.33 -24.17 -11.41
C LEU A 118 -5.95 -25.37 -12.30
N GLU A 119 -6.84 -25.78 -13.20
CA GLU A 119 -6.53 -26.85 -14.17
C GLU A 119 -5.44 -26.40 -15.14
N TYR A 120 -5.49 -25.14 -15.59
CA TYR A 120 -4.48 -24.56 -16.48
C TYR A 120 -3.09 -24.57 -15.85
N THR A 121 -2.94 -24.04 -14.63
CA THR A 121 -1.63 -23.96 -13.96
C THR A 121 -1.09 -25.34 -13.61
N ALA A 122 -1.93 -26.27 -13.15
CA ALA A 122 -1.53 -27.65 -12.88
C ALA A 122 -1.05 -28.37 -14.17
N ALA A 123 -1.78 -28.24 -15.28
CA ALA A 123 -1.41 -28.85 -16.55
C ALA A 123 -0.09 -28.26 -17.11
N LYS A 124 0.12 -26.95 -16.97
CA LYS A 124 1.40 -26.31 -17.34
C LYS A 124 2.54 -26.80 -16.47
N SER A 125 2.34 -26.91 -15.16
CA SER A 125 3.34 -27.42 -14.22
C SER A 125 3.74 -28.85 -14.52
N GLN A 126 2.80 -29.74 -14.85
CA GLN A 126 3.09 -31.15 -15.18
C GLN A 126 3.91 -31.33 -16.46
N ARG A 127 3.79 -30.39 -17.41
CA ARG A 127 4.53 -30.41 -18.68
C ARG A 127 5.89 -29.72 -18.60
N TYR A 128 6.11 -28.92 -17.55
CA TYR A 128 7.37 -28.21 -17.41
C TYR A 128 8.49 -29.18 -17.00
N PRO A 129 9.73 -29.03 -17.51
CA PRO A 129 10.75 -30.09 -17.38
C PRO A 129 11.25 -30.38 -15.96
N TYR A 130 10.96 -29.50 -14.99
CA TYR A 130 11.35 -29.61 -13.58
C TYR A 130 10.34 -28.84 -12.70
N PRO A 131 10.25 -29.10 -11.39
CA PRO A 131 9.32 -28.38 -10.53
C PRO A 131 9.73 -26.90 -10.38
N LEU A 132 8.74 -26.01 -10.41
CA LEU A 132 8.87 -24.63 -9.99
C LEU A 132 8.13 -24.44 -8.67
N PHE A 133 8.85 -23.98 -7.65
CA PHE A 133 8.30 -23.82 -6.30
C PHE A 133 7.78 -22.40 -6.07
N ALA A 134 6.80 -22.30 -5.17
CA ALA A 134 6.21 -21.05 -4.71
C ALA A 134 5.97 -21.15 -3.20
N SER A 135 5.85 -20.02 -2.51
CA SER A 135 5.48 -20.02 -1.09
C SER A 135 4.16 -20.76 -0.88
N LYS A 136 4.10 -21.57 0.17
CA LYS A 136 2.91 -22.29 0.60
C LYS A 136 2.19 -21.52 1.70
N ASN A 137 0.92 -21.20 1.46
CA ASN A 137 0.14 -20.38 2.38
C ASN A 137 -0.68 -21.22 3.37
N TYR A 138 -0.78 -20.77 4.62
CA TYR A 138 -1.54 -21.45 5.67
C TYR A 138 -3.05 -21.23 5.49
N ASN A 139 -3.84 -22.27 5.76
CA ASN A 139 -5.29 -22.28 5.58
C ASN A 139 -5.78 -21.89 4.17
N VAL A 140 -4.96 -22.07 3.13
CA VAL A 140 -5.36 -21.84 1.73
C VAL A 140 -5.74 -23.16 1.07
N TRP A 141 -6.96 -23.24 0.54
CA TRP A 141 -7.50 -24.48 -0.04
C TRP A 141 -6.98 -24.79 -1.45
N ALA A 142 -6.52 -23.76 -2.19
CA ALA A 142 -6.07 -23.87 -3.56
C ALA A 142 -4.64 -24.42 -3.71
N GLU A 143 -4.00 -24.85 -2.62
CA GLU A 143 -2.64 -25.40 -2.63
C GLU A 143 -2.59 -26.87 -3.12
N PRO A 144 -1.56 -27.28 -3.90
CA PRO A 144 -0.51 -26.45 -4.48
C PRO A 144 -1.06 -25.56 -5.61
N THR A 145 -0.77 -24.26 -5.54
CA THR A 145 -1.39 -23.28 -6.46
C THR A 145 -0.87 -23.34 -7.90
N HIS A 146 0.42 -23.70 -8.08
CA HIS A 146 1.14 -23.60 -9.36
C HIS A 146 1.03 -22.20 -10.02
N ARG A 147 0.77 -21.16 -9.21
CA ARG A 147 0.42 -19.81 -9.68
C ARG A 147 1.44 -19.18 -10.63
N SER A 148 2.71 -19.59 -10.55
CA SER A 148 3.80 -19.12 -11.41
C SER A 148 3.58 -19.34 -12.90
N PHE A 149 2.72 -20.29 -13.29
CA PHE A 149 2.48 -20.65 -14.69
C PHE A 149 1.40 -19.82 -15.39
N LEU A 150 0.73 -18.90 -14.67
CA LEU A 150 -0.28 -18.01 -15.22
C LEU A 150 0.06 -16.56 -14.87
N ARG A 151 0.00 -15.65 -15.84
CA ARG A 151 0.18 -14.22 -15.59
C ARG A 151 -1.11 -13.61 -15.04
N LYS A 152 -1.33 -13.79 -13.74
CA LYS A 152 -2.47 -13.29 -12.95
C LYS A 152 -1.97 -12.91 -11.56
N ALA A 153 -2.74 -12.08 -10.84
CA ALA A 153 -2.42 -11.71 -9.46
C ALA A 153 -2.20 -12.96 -8.60
N GLY A 154 -1.03 -13.06 -7.99
CA GLY A 154 -0.64 -14.21 -7.16
C GLY A 154 -1.55 -14.36 -5.94
N SER A 155 -1.97 -13.23 -5.35
CA SER A 155 -2.87 -13.18 -4.20
C SER A 155 -4.26 -13.75 -4.47
N ASP A 156 -4.70 -13.82 -5.73
CA ASP A 156 -6.02 -14.42 -6.06
C ASP A 156 -6.06 -15.91 -5.71
N PHE A 157 -4.90 -16.57 -5.66
CA PHE A 157 -4.73 -17.96 -5.23
C PHE A 157 -4.68 -18.14 -3.71
N GLY A 158 -4.89 -17.06 -2.94
CA GLY A 158 -4.75 -17.03 -1.49
C GLY A 158 -3.35 -16.58 -1.06
N TRP A 159 -3.29 -15.93 0.09
CA TRP A 159 -2.07 -15.43 0.71
C TRP A 159 -2.20 -15.48 2.23
N ASP A 160 -1.13 -15.23 2.98
CA ASP A 160 -1.12 -15.22 4.46
C ASP A 160 -1.94 -14.11 5.14
N TRP A 161 -2.65 -13.29 4.35
CA TRP A 161 -3.65 -12.29 4.78
C TRP A 161 -4.96 -12.34 3.99
N GLY A 162 -5.07 -13.17 2.94
CA GLY A 162 -6.14 -13.08 1.93
C GLY A 162 -6.76 -14.44 1.53
N PRO A 163 -8.04 -14.46 1.10
CA PRO A 163 -8.73 -15.67 0.68
C PRO A 163 -8.32 -16.10 -0.74
N ALA A 164 -8.58 -17.36 -1.08
CA ALA A 164 -8.35 -17.91 -2.41
C ALA A 164 -9.66 -17.98 -3.19
N PHE A 165 -10.10 -16.86 -3.77
CA PHE A 165 -11.28 -16.85 -4.66
C PHE A 165 -10.96 -17.18 -6.12
N VAL A 166 -9.70 -17.03 -6.54
CA VAL A 166 -9.18 -17.37 -7.88
C VAL A 166 -10.11 -16.87 -8.99
N THR A 167 -10.45 -15.58 -8.92
CA THR A 167 -11.48 -14.97 -9.79
C THR A 167 -11.20 -15.19 -11.28
N VAL A 168 -12.26 -15.33 -12.08
CA VAL A 168 -12.17 -15.54 -13.52
C VAL A 168 -13.29 -14.78 -14.23
N GLY A 169 -12.99 -14.12 -15.35
CA GLY A 169 -14.00 -13.44 -16.18
C GLY A 169 -13.55 -12.08 -16.74
N LEU A 170 -14.53 -11.26 -17.11
CA LEU A 170 -14.31 -9.93 -17.68
C LEU A 170 -14.11 -8.89 -16.57
N ALA A 171 -12.87 -8.52 -16.28
CA ALA A 171 -12.54 -7.52 -15.25
C ALA A 171 -12.39 -6.09 -15.81
N GLY A 172 -12.61 -5.88 -17.10
CA GLY A 172 -12.60 -4.59 -17.76
C GLY A 172 -13.61 -4.50 -18.91
N ARG A 173 -13.77 -3.31 -19.50
CA ARG A 173 -14.74 -3.10 -20.58
C ARG A 173 -14.37 -3.88 -21.85
N VAL A 174 -15.41 -4.21 -22.61
CA VAL A 174 -15.31 -4.78 -23.96
C VAL A 174 -16.01 -3.84 -24.91
N TYR A 175 -15.32 -3.38 -25.95
CA TYR A 175 -15.90 -2.44 -26.90
C TYR A 175 -15.32 -2.60 -28.31
N LEU A 176 -16.08 -2.13 -29.29
CA LEU A 176 -15.66 -2.08 -30.68
C LEU A 176 -15.16 -0.69 -31.02
N SER A 177 -14.05 -0.64 -31.77
CA SER A 177 -13.55 0.57 -32.38
C SER A 177 -13.63 0.43 -33.89
N ASN A 178 -14.50 1.22 -34.52
CA ASN A 178 -14.69 1.23 -35.97
C ASN A 178 -13.97 2.43 -36.56
N TRP A 179 -13.06 2.17 -37.50
CA TRP A 179 -12.26 3.20 -38.15
C TRP A 179 -12.53 3.22 -39.64
N TYR A 180 -12.58 4.44 -40.20
CA TYR A 180 -12.73 4.70 -41.62
C TYR A 180 -11.35 5.03 -42.20
N ARG A 181 -11.04 4.53 -43.40
CA ARG A 181 -9.75 4.78 -44.06
C ARG A 181 -9.69 6.16 -44.75
N PRO A 182 -8.52 6.80 -44.84
CA PRO A 182 -7.23 6.41 -44.24
C PRO A 182 -7.13 6.77 -42.74
N ILE A 183 -6.19 6.14 -42.00
CA ILE A 183 -6.01 6.35 -40.56
C ILE A 183 -4.62 6.94 -40.28
N ILE A 184 -4.61 8.10 -39.62
CA ILE A 184 -3.44 8.67 -38.96
C ILE A 184 -3.85 8.84 -37.49
N LYS A 185 -3.23 8.10 -36.57
CA LYS A 185 -3.64 8.10 -35.16
C LYS A 185 -2.46 8.21 -34.23
N LEU A 186 -2.51 9.18 -33.32
CA LEU A 186 -1.56 9.28 -32.22
C LEU A 186 -1.85 8.15 -31.21
N GLN A 187 -0.93 7.20 -31.10
CA GLN A 187 -1.06 6.01 -30.24
C GLN A 187 -0.50 6.24 -28.85
N ASP A 188 0.67 6.88 -28.77
CA ASP A 188 1.38 7.11 -27.52
C ASP A 188 2.23 8.38 -27.60
N ILE A 189 2.49 8.98 -26.44
CA ILE A 189 3.40 10.11 -26.29
C ILE A 189 4.27 9.96 -25.05
N HIS A 190 5.56 10.24 -25.20
CA HIS A 190 6.51 10.28 -24.11
C HIS A 190 7.23 11.63 -24.05
N PHE A 191 7.23 12.27 -22.87
CA PHE A 191 7.95 13.50 -22.60
C PHE A 191 9.22 13.20 -21.79
N SER A 192 10.36 13.23 -22.48
CA SER A 192 11.65 13.08 -21.83
C SER A 192 12.17 14.43 -21.36
N GLN A 193 12.69 14.49 -20.13
CA GLN A 193 13.00 15.72 -19.41
C GLN A 193 14.51 15.84 -19.17
N LYS A 194 15.11 17.00 -19.47
CA LYS A 194 16.48 17.32 -19.10
C LYS A 194 16.52 18.58 -18.26
N HIS A 195 16.91 18.43 -16.99
CA HIS A 195 16.91 19.50 -15.99
C HIS A 195 18.28 20.19 -15.95
N TYR A 196 18.31 21.51 -16.10
CA TYR A 196 19.53 22.33 -15.96
C TYR A 196 19.45 23.13 -14.66
N ARG A 197 20.43 22.96 -13.77
CA ARG A 197 20.49 23.63 -12.46
C ARG A 197 21.42 24.83 -12.46
N TYR A 198 21.29 25.69 -11.47
CA TYR A 198 22.32 26.68 -11.17
C TYR A 198 23.57 25.97 -10.60
N PRO A 199 24.80 26.41 -10.95
CA PRO A 199 26.02 25.85 -10.38
C PRO A 199 25.96 25.85 -8.84
N SER A 200 26.32 24.73 -8.22
CA SER A 200 26.35 24.55 -6.76
C SER A 200 25.02 24.77 -6.03
N SER A 201 23.88 24.66 -6.73
CA SER A 201 22.54 24.80 -6.15
C SER A 201 21.64 23.61 -6.50
N VAL A 202 20.70 23.32 -5.60
CA VAL A 202 19.60 22.38 -5.85
C VAL A 202 18.47 23.01 -6.68
N GLU A 203 18.54 24.30 -7.01
CA GLU A 203 17.52 24.98 -7.78
C GLU A 203 17.65 24.69 -9.29
N VAL A 204 16.52 24.32 -9.92
CA VAL A 204 16.44 24.06 -11.36
C VAL A 204 16.19 25.38 -12.10
N LYS A 205 17.12 25.78 -12.96
CA LYS A 205 17.01 26.98 -13.81
C LYS A 205 16.00 26.77 -14.93
N SER A 206 15.98 25.59 -15.54
CA SER A 206 15.10 25.27 -16.68
C SER A 206 15.01 23.77 -16.95
N VAL A 207 13.93 23.33 -17.60
CA VAL A 207 13.80 21.98 -18.15
C VAL A 207 13.69 22.04 -19.68
N GLU A 208 14.52 21.28 -20.39
CA GLU A 208 14.35 20.99 -21.82
C GLU A 208 13.53 19.72 -21.98
N ILE A 209 12.47 19.80 -22.80
CA ILE A 209 11.54 18.72 -23.07
C ILE A 209 11.77 18.20 -24.48
N THR A 210 11.87 16.88 -24.60
CA THR A 210 11.85 16.16 -25.87
C THR A 210 10.60 15.30 -25.92
N THR A 211 9.77 15.51 -26.93
CA THR A 211 8.56 14.71 -27.14
C THR A 211 8.80 13.62 -28.17
N ILE A 212 8.46 12.39 -27.81
CA ILE A 212 8.44 11.23 -28.70
C ILE A 212 6.98 10.86 -28.91
N ALA A 213 6.52 10.88 -30.15
CA ALA A 213 5.16 10.53 -30.53
C ALA A 213 5.18 9.22 -31.32
N GLU A 214 4.30 8.30 -30.98
CA GLU A 214 4.06 7.09 -31.76
C GLU A 214 2.78 7.28 -32.55
N VAL A 215 2.89 7.26 -33.88
CA VAL A 215 1.77 7.53 -34.77
C VAL A 215 1.54 6.33 -35.66
N GLU A 216 0.33 5.79 -35.59
CA GLU A 216 -0.15 4.74 -36.49
C GLU A 216 -0.54 5.35 -37.82
N PHE A 217 0.01 4.80 -38.90
CA PHE A 217 -0.27 5.19 -40.27
C PHE A 217 -0.81 3.97 -41.02
N ARG A 218 -2.12 3.92 -41.29
CA ARG A 218 -2.73 2.80 -42.04
C ARG A 218 -3.47 3.28 -43.28
N HIS A 219 -3.25 2.55 -44.38
CA HIS A 219 -3.92 2.73 -45.67
C HIS A 219 -3.72 4.12 -46.30
N LEU A 220 -2.53 4.68 -46.14
CA LEU A 220 -2.14 5.93 -46.78
C LEU A 220 -1.54 5.64 -48.15
N TYR A 221 -1.83 6.50 -49.12
CA TYR A 221 -1.26 6.44 -50.46
C TYR A 221 -0.28 7.61 -50.63
N GLY A 222 1.02 7.30 -50.65
CA GLY A 222 2.09 8.29 -50.84
C GLY A 222 2.46 9.08 -49.57
N ASN A 223 3.28 10.11 -49.74
CA ASN A 223 3.70 11.02 -48.67
C ASN A 223 2.51 11.76 -48.09
N GLN A 224 2.52 11.98 -46.78
CA GLN A 224 1.48 12.71 -46.07
C GLN A 224 2.11 13.82 -45.25
N ALA A 225 1.66 15.05 -45.46
CA ALA A 225 2.02 16.17 -44.61
C ALA A 225 1.24 16.07 -43.29
N VAL A 226 1.97 15.97 -42.18
CA VAL A 226 1.38 15.86 -40.85
C VAL A 226 1.92 16.99 -39.98
N GLN A 227 1.01 17.71 -39.32
CA GLN A 227 1.36 18.76 -38.37
C GLN A 227 1.19 18.27 -36.94
N PHE A 228 2.22 18.47 -36.13
CA PHE A 228 2.25 18.22 -34.70
C PHE A 228 2.22 19.53 -33.93
N ASN A 229 1.21 19.67 -33.08
CA ASN A 229 1.12 20.78 -32.13
C ASN A 229 1.29 20.26 -30.70
N ILE A 230 2.22 20.86 -29.95
CA ILE A 230 2.46 20.53 -28.54
C ILE A 230 2.05 21.72 -27.69
N PHE A 231 1.14 21.50 -26.74
CA PHE A 231 0.64 22.54 -25.83
C PHE A 231 0.97 22.20 -24.38
N PHE A 232 1.37 23.21 -23.61
CA PHE A 232 1.55 23.13 -22.16
C PHE A 232 0.69 24.20 -21.47
N ASP A 233 -0.26 23.75 -20.64
CA ASP A 233 -1.27 24.61 -19.99
C ASP A 233 -2.00 25.55 -20.96
N GLY A 234 -2.32 25.02 -22.14
CA GLY A 234 -2.99 25.76 -23.22
C GLY A 234 -2.06 26.61 -24.09
N ASN A 235 -0.80 26.79 -23.72
CA ASN A 235 0.17 27.53 -24.53
C ASN A 235 0.81 26.63 -25.59
N LEU A 236 0.80 27.06 -26.86
CA LEU A 236 1.45 26.36 -27.96
C LEU A 236 2.98 26.49 -27.83
N MET A 237 3.65 25.36 -27.58
CA MET A 237 5.10 25.28 -27.41
C MET A 237 5.82 24.96 -28.72
N ILE A 238 5.26 24.05 -29.50
CA ILE A 238 5.79 23.59 -30.79
C ILE A 238 4.63 23.49 -31.78
N SER A 239 4.86 23.98 -32.99
CA SER A 239 4.09 23.66 -34.20
C SER A 239 5.10 23.20 -35.24
N TRP A 240 5.01 21.95 -35.66
CA TRP A 240 6.00 21.33 -36.53
C TRP A 240 5.32 20.46 -37.58
N SER A 241 5.73 20.59 -38.83
CA SER A 241 5.20 19.83 -39.95
C SER A 241 6.29 18.97 -40.56
N GLU A 242 5.96 17.73 -40.89
CA GLU A 242 6.85 16.80 -41.58
C GLU A 242 6.07 16.02 -42.64
N GLU A 243 6.73 15.73 -43.77
CA GLU A 243 6.24 14.73 -44.70
C GLU A 243 6.65 13.35 -44.21
N ILE A 244 5.66 12.53 -43.86
CA ILE A 244 5.91 11.20 -43.35
C ILE A 244 5.72 10.20 -44.47
N LEU A 245 6.72 9.34 -44.65
CA LEU A 245 6.66 8.13 -45.45
C LEU A 245 6.24 6.98 -44.54
N PRO A 246 4.99 6.49 -44.64
CA PRO A 246 4.54 5.37 -43.83
C PRO A 246 5.36 4.12 -44.17
N SER A 247 5.98 3.50 -43.17
CA SER A 247 6.54 2.17 -43.34
C SER A 247 5.38 1.18 -43.57
N LEU A 248 5.44 0.41 -44.66
CA LEU A 248 4.40 -0.61 -44.96
C LEU A 248 4.43 -1.78 -43.98
N ASP A 249 5.56 -1.99 -43.29
CA ASP A 249 5.80 -3.15 -42.42
C ASP A 249 5.69 -2.83 -40.92
N ALA A 250 5.45 -1.57 -40.53
CA ALA A 250 5.38 -1.16 -39.13
C ALA A 250 3.95 -0.81 -38.69
N ASP A 251 3.53 -1.30 -37.51
CA ASP A 251 2.23 -0.98 -36.91
C ASP A 251 2.10 0.51 -36.56
N PHE A 252 3.22 1.18 -36.26
CA PHE A 252 3.33 2.61 -35.99
C PHE A 252 4.72 3.13 -36.34
N THR A 253 4.85 4.45 -36.48
CA THR A 253 6.12 5.14 -36.64
C THR A 253 6.43 5.96 -35.40
N VAL A 254 7.68 5.87 -34.91
CA VAL A 254 8.18 6.66 -33.78
C VAL A 254 8.79 7.95 -34.30
N ILE A 255 8.24 9.09 -33.89
CA ILE A 255 8.64 10.41 -34.37
C ILE A 255 9.16 11.21 -33.18
N LYS A 256 10.40 11.68 -33.30
CA LYS A 256 11.02 12.57 -32.31
C LYS A 256 10.79 14.02 -32.72
N LEU A 257 9.94 14.71 -31.96
CA LEU A 257 9.55 16.09 -32.24
C LEU A 257 10.63 17.09 -31.78
N PRO A 258 10.65 18.33 -32.32
CA PRO A 258 11.56 19.37 -31.87
C PRO A 258 11.48 19.64 -30.36
N LYS A 259 12.62 19.97 -29.78
CA LYS A 259 12.74 20.26 -28.35
C LYS A 259 12.28 21.68 -28.02
N PHE A 260 11.73 21.86 -26.83
CA PHE A 260 11.45 23.19 -26.26
C PHE A 260 11.90 23.28 -24.81
N ARG A 261 11.96 24.50 -24.26
CA ARG A 261 12.47 24.76 -22.90
C ARG A 261 11.43 25.49 -22.05
N ILE A 262 11.35 25.10 -20.78
CA ILE A 262 10.58 25.76 -19.74
C ILE A 262 11.57 26.39 -18.77
N ASP A 263 11.64 27.72 -18.73
CA ASP A 263 12.49 28.45 -17.78
C ASP A 263 11.76 28.69 -16.46
N ARG A 264 12.50 28.64 -15.34
CA ARG A 264 11.96 28.73 -13.97
C ARG A 264 10.74 27.79 -13.76
N PRO A 265 10.92 26.49 -14.00
CA PRO A 265 9.84 25.51 -13.95
C PRO A 265 9.27 25.37 -12.54
N GLN A 266 7.97 25.11 -12.43
CA GLN A 266 7.36 24.62 -11.20
C GLN A 266 7.53 23.09 -11.16
N LEU A 267 8.36 22.61 -10.25
CA LEU A 267 8.66 21.19 -10.16
C LEU A 267 7.55 20.42 -9.43
N TRP A 268 7.43 19.14 -9.75
CA TRP A 268 6.67 18.19 -8.97
C TRP A 268 7.49 17.76 -7.75
N TRP A 269 6.88 17.82 -6.56
CA TRP A 269 7.46 17.36 -5.30
C TRP A 269 6.53 16.38 -4.60
N SER A 270 7.11 15.44 -3.87
CA SER A 270 6.36 14.56 -2.99
C SER A 270 5.86 15.29 -1.73
N HIS A 271 4.86 14.70 -1.09
CA HIS A 271 4.26 15.20 0.13
C HIS A 271 5.32 15.39 1.22
N GLY A 272 5.27 16.55 1.89
CA GLY A 272 6.25 16.96 2.90
C GLY A 272 7.47 17.71 2.36
N TYR A 273 7.74 17.69 1.05
CA TYR A 273 8.93 18.34 0.47
C TYR A 273 8.63 19.53 -0.45
N GLY A 274 7.40 19.60 -0.99
CA GLY A 274 6.93 20.72 -1.81
C GLY A 274 5.54 20.47 -2.39
N ALA A 275 5.11 21.32 -3.33
CA ALA A 275 3.86 21.14 -4.04
C ALA A 275 4.02 20.15 -5.23
N PRO A 276 3.10 19.20 -5.42
CA PRO A 276 3.10 18.28 -6.58
C PRO A 276 2.55 18.99 -7.83
N HIS A 277 3.31 19.90 -8.43
CA HIS A 277 2.86 20.64 -9.61
C HIS A 277 2.77 19.73 -10.86
N LEU A 278 1.67 19.84 -11.60
CA LEU A 278 1.39 19.07 -12.82
C LEU A 278 0.96 20.00 -13.95
N TYR A 279 1.71 19.98 -15.05
CA TYR A 279 1.37 20.67 -16.29
C TYR A 279 0.33 19.88 -17.08
N THR A 280 -0.54 20.56 -17.81
CA THR A 280 -1.42 19.95 -18.80
C THR A 280 -0.70 19.89 -20.14
N ALA A 281 -0.14 18.73 -20.49
CA ALA A 281 0.58 18.54 -21.75
C ALA A 281 -0.34 17.87 -22.78
N ARG A 282 -0.58 18.54 -23.90
CA ARG A 282 -1.42 18.04 -25.00
C ARG A 282 -0.61 17.97 -26.28
N VAL A 283 -0.60 16.81 -26.93
CA VAL A 283 -0.06 16.64 -28.28
C VAL A 283 -1.21 16.38 -29.23
N GLN A 284 -1.22 17.12 -30.33
CA GLN A 284 -2.23 17.02 -31.37
C GLN A 284 -1.54 16.74 -32.70
N VAL A 285 -2.13 15.82 -33.46
CA VAL A 285 -1.72 15.47 -34.82
C VAL A 285 -2.83 15.93 -35.77
N ILE A 286 -2.49 16.78 -36.73
CA ILE A 286 -3.41 17.32 -37.74
C ILE A 286 -2.96 16.82 -39.11
N SER A 287 -3.93 16.34 -39.90
CA SER A 287 -3.76 15.95 -41.29
C SER A 287 -5.01 16.27 -42.08
N GLU A 288 -4.94 16.27 -43.41
CA GLU A 288 -6.10 16.49 -44.29
C GLU A 288 -7.24 15.48 -44.06
N HIS A 289 -6.92 14.31 -43.50
CA HIS A 289 -7.83 13.19 -43.30
C HIS A 289 -8.32 13.03 -41.85
N SER A 290 -7.98 13.95 -40.95
CA SER A 290 -8.39 13.85 -39.55
C SER A 290 -8.89 15.18 -38.98
N SER A 291 -9.92 15.12 -38.14
CA SER A 291 -10.38 16.30 -37.43
C SER A 291 -9.46 16.61 -36.25
N GLU A 292 -9.23 17.89 -36.01
CA GLU A 292 -8.38 18.40 -34.92
C GLU A 292 -8.69 17.80 -33.54
N SER A 293 -9.94 17.46 -33.25
CA SER A 293 -10.38 16.92 -31.96
C SER A 293 -10.16 15.41 -31.81
N SER A 294 -10.02 14.68 -32.91
CA SER A 294 -9.98 13.21 -32.92
C SER A 294 -8.59 12.61 -32.70
N ASN A 295 -7.53 13.40 -32.92
CA ASN A 295 -6.14 12.96 -32.90
C ASN A 295 -5.30 13.75 -31.88
N CYS A 296 -5.70 13.68 -30.61
CA CYS A 296 -4.92 14.29 -29.54
C CYS A 296 -4.81 13.38 -28.33
N ILE A 297 -3.66 13.43 -27.66
CA ILE A 297 -3.47 12.85 -26.33
C ILE A 297 -3.18 14.00 -25.37
N THR A 298 -3.88 14.01 -24.23
CA THR A 298 -3.64 14.94 -23.13
C THR A 298 -3.21 14.17 -21.90
N GLN A 299 -2.11 14.58 -21.29
CA GLN A 299 -1.57 14.00 -20.06
C GLN A 299 -1.24 15.07 -19.02
N ARG A 300 -1.25 14.69 -17.75
CA ARG A 300 -0.74 15.52 -16.64
C ARG A 300 0.73 15.20 -16.45
N LEU A 301 1.61 16.17 -16.67
CA LEU A 301 3.06 15.97 -16.63
C LEU A 301 3.67 16.65 -15.40
N GLY A 302 4.29 15.86 -14.52
CA GLY A 302 5.12 16.38 -13.43
C GLY A 302 6.58 16.52 -13.84
N LEU A 303 7.16 17.70 -13.66
CA LEU A 303 8.58 17.94 -13.93
C LEU A 303 9.42 17.62 -12.70
N ARG A 304 10.24 16.57 -12.74
CA ARG A 304 11.12 16.20 -11.61
C ARG A 304 12.31 15.33 -12.01
N THR A 305 13.32 15.25 -11.15
CA THR A 305 14.35 14.20 -11.19
C THR A 305 14.20 13.28 -9.99
N ILE A 306 14.41 11.97 -10.18
CA ILE A 306 14.47 10.98 -9.09
C ILE A 306 15.73 10.15 -9.27
N GLU A 307 16.50 9.97 -8.19
CA GLU A 307 17.74 9.22 -8.18
C GLU A 307 17.73 8.28 -6.97
N LEU A 308 18.18 7.03 -7.14
CA LEU A 308 18.46 6.11 -6.04
C LEU A 308 19.98 6.03 -5.87
N VAL A 309 20.46 6.37 -4.68
CA VAL A 309 21.88 6.30 -4.32
C VAL A 309 22.17 4.96 -3.67
N THR A 310 22.92 4.12 -4.37
CA THR A 310 23.22 2.73 -3.99
C THR A 310 24.71 2.46 -3.82
N THR A 311 25.57 3.47 -4.01
CA THR A 311 27.02 3.32 -3.88
C THR A 311 27.68 4.45 -3.08
N LYS A 312 28.77 4.14 -2.36
CA LYS A 312 29.61 5.14 -1.69
C LYS A 312 30.22 6.18 -2.64
N ALA A 313 30.46 5.83 -3.90
CA ALA A 313 30.98 6.78 -4.88
C ALA A 313 29.97 7.92 -5.12
N GLN A 314 28.70 7.58 -5.29
CA GLN A 314 27.59 8.55 -5.44
C GLN A 314 27.36 9.41 -4.18
N LEU A 315 27.75 8.91 -2.99
CA LEU A 315 27.74 9.70 -1.74
C LEU A 315 28.81 10.80 -1.73
N MET A 316 30.00 10.56 -2.28
CA MET A 316 31.13 11.51 -2.21
C MET A 316 30.88 12.80 -2.99
N GLU A 317 30.02 12.76 -4.01
CA GLU A 317 29.55 13.94 -4.74
C GLU A 317 28.68 14.88 -3.85
N ALA A 318 28.23 14.43 -2.66
CA ALA A 318 27.34 15.17 -1.75
C ALA A 318 28.00 15.71 -0.45
N SER A 319 29.32 15.62 -0.31
CA SER A 319 30.22 16.22 0.72
C SER A 319 30.73 15.37 1.91
N THR A 320 32.01 15.64 2.22
CA THR A 320 32.95 15.19 3.26
C THR A 320 33.60 13.80 3.14
N SER A 321 34.93 13.83 3.07
CA SER A 321 35.87 12.70 2.92
C SER A 321 35.94 11.76 4.14
N THR A 322 35.32 12.13 5.27
CA THR A 322 35.37 11.37 6.53
C THR A 322 34.29 10.28 6.64
N ALA A 323 33.30 10.26 5.74
CA ALA A 323 32.24 9.25 5.76
C ALA A 323 32.67 7.86 5.26
N ARG A 324 33.77 7.77 4.50
CA ARG A 324 34.20 6.53 3.84
C ARG A 324 34.63 5.44 4.82
N ASP A 325 35.24 5.85 5.94
CA ASP A 325 35.90 4.97 6.91
C ASP A 325 34.99 4.57 8.09
N GLN A 326 33.83 5.20 8.24
CA GLN A 326 32.89 4.92 9.35
C GLN A 326 31.71 4.01 8.95
N TYR A 327 31.70 3.51 7.72
CA TYR A 327 30.52 2.88 7.11
C TYR A 327 30.85 1.53 6.47
N GLU A 328 30.23 0.44 6.91
CA GLU A 328 30.29 -0.87 6.26
C GLU A 328 29.16 -1.05 5.24
N GLY A 329 29.40 -1.67 4.09
CA GLY A 329 28.39 -1.85 3.03
C GLY A 329 28.12 -0.61 2.16
N GLU A 330 26.89 -0.49 1.62
CA GLU A 330 26.49 0.52 0.62
C GLU A 330 25.19 1.25 1.03
N PRO A 331 25.01 2.53 0.65
CA PRO A 331 23.78 3.28 0.93
C PRO A 331 22.58 2.75 0.15
N PHE A 332 21.38 3.15 0.57
CA PHE A 332 20.15 3.01 -0.20
C PHE A 332 19.19 4.14 0.18
N TYR A 333 19.13 5.19 -0.64
CA TYR A 333 18.21 6.31 -0.40
C TYR A 333 17.87 7.09 -1.66
N PHE A 334 16.77 7.83 -1.62
CA PHE A 334 16.29 8.61 -2.75
C PHE A 334 16.71 10.08 -2.66
N LYS A 335 17.06 10.65 -3.82
CA LYS A 335 17.08 12.10 -4.02
C LYS A 335 15.95 12.48 -4.97
N LEU A 336 15.06 13.37 -4.52
CA LEU A 336 14.04 13.99 -5.35
C LEU A 336 14.47 15.43 -5.65
N ASN A 337 14.60 15.76 -6.93
CA ASN A 337 15.11 17.06 -7.36
C ASN A 337 16.46 17.43 -6.70
N SER A 338 17.35 16.43 -6.55
CA SER A 338 18.66 16.50 -5.87
C SER A 338 18.61 16.76 -4.35
N VAL A 339 17.45 16.65 -3.71
CA VAL A 339 17.29 16.72 -2.24
C VAL A 339 17.10 15.29 -1.70
N PRO A 340 17.93 14.83 -0.73
CA PRO A 340 17.70 13.55 -0.05
C PRO A 340 16.36 13.58 0.68
N ILE A 341 15.52 12.57 0.42
CA ILE A 341 14.21 12.43 1.06
C ILE A 341 14.18 11.17 1.91
N PHE A 342 13.69 11.29 3.14
CA PHE A 342 13.37 10.13 3.96
C PHE A 342 12.01 9.59 3.49
N ILE A 343 12.00 8.32 3.08
CA ILE A 343 10.79 7.65 2.62
C ILE A 343 9.95 7.19 3.82
N LYS A 344 8.67 7.54 3.82
CA LYS A 344 7.68 7.15 4.84
C LYS A 344 6.44 6.62 4.14
N GLY A 345 6.05 5.40 4.43
CA GLY A 345 4.98 4.78 3.68
C GLY A 345 4.64 3.38 4.13
N ALA A 346 3.96 2.68 3.24
CA ALA A 346 3.46 1.34 3.46
C ALA A 346 3.40 0.55 2.15
N ASN A 347 3.23 -0.75 2.28
CA ASN A 347 2.94 -1.66 1.18
C ASN A 347 1.45 -1.68 0.90
N TYR A 348 1.09 -1.49 -0.36
CA TYR A 348 -0.28 -1.52 -0.87
C TYR A 348 -0.54 -2.85 -1.56
N ILE A 349 -1.68 -3.44 -1.24
CA ILE A 349 -2.17 -4.68 -1.83
C ILE A 349 -3.49 -4.40 -2.58
N PRO A 350 -4.01 -5.34 -3.39
CA PRO A 350 -5.33 -5.17 -3.96
C PRO A 350 -6.38 -4.98 -2.84
N PRO A 351 -7.23 -3.93 -2.91
CA PRO A 351 -8.12 -3.58 -1.81
C PRO A 351 -9.39 -4.44 -1.79
N ASP A 352 -9.59 -5.32 -2.77
CA ASP A 352 -10.68 -6.31 -2.81
C ASP A 352 -10.25 -7.52 -3.66
N SER A 353 -10.73 -8.72 -3.33
CA SER A 353 -10.46 -9.92 -4.13
C SER A 353 -11.12 -9.89 -5.51
N PHE A 354 -12.13 -9.04 -5.68
CA PHE A 354 -12.85 -8.85 -6.93
C PHE A 354 -12.48 -7.46 -7.49
N PRO A 355 -11.61 -7.37 -8.51
CA PRO A 355 -11.13 -6.08 -9.02
C PRO A 355 -12.26 -5.16 -9.48
N THR A 356 -13.39 -5.72 -9.94
CA THR A 356 -14.56 -4.96 -10.39
C THR A 356 -15.38 -4.33 -9.27
N ARG A 357 -15.09 -4.66 -8.00
CA ARG A 357 -15.70 -4.02 -6.81
C ARG A 357 -14.92 -2.79 -6.34
N VAL A 358 -13.75 -2.52 -6.91
CA VAL A 358 -12.89 -1.41 -6.51
C VAL A 358 -13.28 -0.16 -7.29
N SER A 359 -13.83 0.84 -6.59
CA SER A 359 -14.18 2.13 -7.20
C SER A 359 -13.09 3.18 -7.02
N ASP A 360 -13.12 4.21 -7.87
CA ASP A 360 -12.24 5.38 -7.75
C ASP A 360 -12.36 6.07 -6.39
N GLU A 361 -13.55 6.08 -5.77
CA GLU A 361 -13.74 6.63 -4.42
C GLU A 361 -12.99 5.82 -3.37
N ARG A 362 -12.96 4.49 -3.48
CA ARG A 362 -12.20 3.61 -2.57
C ARG A 362 -10.70 3.84 -2.72
N ILE A 363 -10.20 3.91 -3.96
CA ILE A 363 -8.78 4.21 -4.24
C ILE A 363 -8.40 5.58 -3.68
N ARG A 364 -9.20 6.61 -3.96
CA ARG A 364 -8.98 7.96 -3.45
C ARG A 364 -8.95 7.98 -1.92
N TYR A 365 -9.88 7.29 -1.27
CA TYR A 365 -9.94 7.21 0.19
C TYR A 365 -8.67 6.59 0.79
N ILE A 366 -8.17 5.49 0.22
CA ILE A 366 -6.93 4.84 0.67
C ILE A 366 -5.74 5.79 0.53
N LEU A 367 -5.60 6.45 -0.62
CA LEU A 367 -4.48 7.36 -0.89
C LEU A 367 -4.56 8.66 -0.07
N GLU A 368 -5.75 9.22 0.14
CA GLU A 368 -5.95 10.35 1.04
C GLU A 368 -5.68 9.97 2.50
N SER A 369 -5.95 8.71 2.88
CA SER A 369 -5.59 8.20 4.20
C SER A 369 -4.08 8.06 4.38
N ALA A 370 -3.36 7.56 3.37
CA ALA A 370 -1.90 7.52 3.37
C ALA A 370 -1.29 8.93 3.52
N LYS A 371 -1.76 9.90 2.72
CA LYS A 371 -1.34 11.31 2.83
C LYS A 371 -1.67 11.89 4.21
N SER A 372 -2.86 11.65 4.73
CA SER A 372 -3.29 12.15 6.05
C SER A 372 -2.47 11.58 7.21
N SER A 373 -1.77 10.47 6.98
CA SER A 373 -0.81 9.85 7.89
C SER A 373 0.66 10.18 7.56
N ASN A 374 0.90 11.30 6.87
CA ASN A 374 2.23 11.84 6.54
C ASN A 374 3.09 10.91 5.65
N MET A 375 2.47 9.98 4.92
CA MET A 375 3.20 9.13 3.96
C MET A 375 3.54 9.92 2.70
N ASN A 376 4.69 9.59 2.11
CA ASN A 376 5.18 10.18 0.86
C ASN A 376 5.55 9.13 -0.19
N MET A 377 5.44 7.83 0.11
CA MET A 377 5.58 6.74 -0.85
C MET A 377 4.65 5.58 -0.50
N ILE A 378 4.19 4.85 -1.52
CA ILE A 378 3.52 3.56 -1.40
C ILE A 378 4.27 2.54 -2.28
N ARG A 379 4.43 1.31 -1.80
CA ARG A 379 4.93 0.19 -2.61
C ARG A 379 3.77 -0.66 -3.10
N VAL A 380 3.55 -0.68 -4.42
CA VAL A 380 2.56 -1.57 -5.06
C VAL A 380 3.21 -2.95 -5.15
N TRP A 381 2.80 -3.84 -4.23
CA TRP A 381 3.43 -5.13 -4.01
C TRP A 381 3.21 -6.12 -5.18
N GLY A 382 4.25 -6.87 -5.52
CA GLY A 382 4.35 -7.67 -6.75
C GLY A 382 3.47 -8.92 -6.81
N GLY A 383 2.81 -9.36 -5.73
CA GLY A 383 1.83 -10.45 -5.85
C GLY A 383 0.41 -9.96 -6.09
N GLY A 384 0.21 -8.65 -6.17
CA GLY A 384 -1.06 -8.00 -6.43
C GLY A 384 -1.33 -7.79 -7.92
N ARG A 385 -1.72 -6.56 -8.28
CA ARG A 385 -2.06 -6.15 -9.65
C ARG A 385 -1.35 -4.83 -9.98
N TYR A 386 -1.07 -4.61 -11.27
CA TYR A 386 -0.83 -3.24 -11.73
C TYR A 386 -2.13 -2.46 -11.54
N GLU A 387 -2.06 -1.32 -10.86
CA GLU A 387 -3.27 -0.58 -10.49
C GLU A 387 -3.88 0.17 -11.68
N SER A 388 -5.10 0.68 -11.46
CA SER A 388 -5.80 1.52 -12.45
C SER A 388 -5.03 2.82 -12.74
N ASP A 389 -5.24 3.40 -13.93
CA ASP A 389 -4.67 4.72 -14.27
C ASP A 389 -5.07 5.80 -13.24
N PHE A 390 -6.27 5.68 -12.69
CA PHE A 390 -6.80 6.58 -11.67
C PHE A 390 -5.96 6.57 -10.39
N PHE A 391 -5.48 5.40 -9.94
CA PHE A 391 -4.58 5.28 -8.79
C PHE A 391 -3.32 6.14 -8.97
N TYR A 392 -2.62 6.01 -10.10
CA TYR A 392 -1.39 6.76 -10.35
C TYR A 392 -1.66 8.26 -10.56
N GLN A 393 -2.79 8.63 -11.17
CA GLN A 393 -3.23 10.02 -11.27
C GLN A 393 -3.45 10.65 -9.88
N GLU A 394 -4.08 9.93 -8.95
CA GLU A 394 -4.27 10.39 -7.58
C GLU A 394 -2.95 10.45 -6.82
N CYS A 395 -2.03 9.50 -7.01
CA CYS A 395 -0.67 9.57 -6.46
C CYS A 395 0.08 10.82 -6.96
N ASP A 396 0.03 11.12 -8.26
CA ASP A 396 0.59 12.33 -8.85
C ASP A 396 -0.03 13.60 -8.24
N ARG A 397 -1.36 13.63 -8.10
CA ARG A 397 -2.08 14.77 -7.51
C ARG A 397 -1.74 14.99 -6.03
N LEU A 398 -1.59 13.90 -5.28
CA LEU A 398 -1.38 13.94 -3.83
C LEU A 398 0.10 14.16 -3.46
N GLY A 399 1.02 13.90 -4.39
CA GLY A 399 2.46 13.92 -4.12
C GLY A 399 2.95 12.62 -3.48
N ILE A 400 2.33 11.48 -3.77
CA ILE A 400 2.73 10.18 -3.24
C ILE A 400 3.61 9.49 -4.27
N LEU A 401 4.86 9.18 -3.92
CA LEU A 401 5.74 8.37 -4.75
C LEU A 401 5.25 6.92 -4.81
N VAL A 402 5.55 6.22 -5.88
CA VAL A 402 5.18 4.81 -6.07
C VAL A 402 6.45 3.99 -6.31
N TRP A 403 6.71 3.02 -5.45
CA TRP A 403 7.56 1.88 -5.77
C TRP A 403 6.68 0.87 -6.50
N GLN A 404 6.89 0.75 -7.82
CA GLN A 404 6.09 -0.13 -8.65
C GLN A 404 6.84 -1.45 -8.87
N GLU A 405 6.35 -2.53 -8.27
CA GLU A 405 6.85 -3.85 -8.62
C GLU A 405 6.19 -4.39 -9.88
N PHE A 406 6.88 -5.24 -10.62
CA PHE A 406 6.24 -6.11 -11.60
C PHE A 406 5.58 -7.29 -10.89
N MET A 407 4.53 -7.85 -11.50
CA MET A 407 3.63 -8.77 -10.80
C MET A 407 4.21 -10.19 -10.66
N PHE A 408 5.29 -10.31 -9.89
CA PHE A 408 5.97 -11.53 -9.51
C PHE A 408 6.25 -11.51 -8.00
N ALA A 409 5.90 -12.58 -7.28
CA ALA A 409 6.08 -12.63 -5.83
C ALA A 409 6.21 -14.04 -5.24
N CYS A 410 7.21 -14.18 -4.36
CA CYS A 410 7.48 -15.36 -3.53
C CYS A 410 7.38 -16.67 -4.32
N ALA A 411 7.99 -16.73 -5.50
CA ALA A 411 7.96 -17.91 -6.35
C ALA A 411 9.08 -17.95 -7.41
N MET A 412 9.39 -19.15 -7.88
CA MET A 412 10.10 -19.37 -9.14
C MET A 412 9.13 -19.27 -10.32
N TYR A 413 9.60 -18.80 -11.48
CA TYR A 413 8.78 -18.60 -12.67
C TYR A 413 9.39 -19.30 -13.91
N PRO A 414 8.57 -19.70 -14.89
CA PRO A 414 9.06 -20.33 -16.11
C PRO A 414 10.02 -19.44 -16.90
N ARG A 415 10.90 -20.06 -17.69
CA ARG A 415 11.83 -19.38 -18.60
C ARG A 415 11.83 -19.94 -20.02
N ASN A 416 10.77 -20.65 -20.40
CA ASN A 416 10.60 -21.08 -21.79
C ASN A 416 10.18 -19.90 -22.67
N ASP A 417 10.40 -20.02 -23.98
CA ASP A 417 10.22 -18.91 -24.92
C ASP A 417 8.79 -18.35 -24.91
N ASP A 418 7.77 -19.21 -24.82
CA ASP A 418 6.36 -18.79 -24.76
C ASP A 418 6.07 -17.90 -23.54
N PHE A 419 6.59 -18.28 -22.35
CA PHE A 419 6.38 -17.50 -21.14
C PHE A 419 7.17 -16.18 -21.19
N LEU A 420 8.41 -16.22 -21.69
CA LEU A 420 9.23 -15.01 -21.81
C LEU A 420 8.66 -14.02 -22.83
N ALA A 421 8.11 -14.48 -23.94
CA ALA A 421 7.42 -13.63 -24.92
C ALA A 421 6.15 -12.97 -24.31
N LEU A 422 5.40 -13.71 -23.50
CA LEU A 422 4.24 -13.16 -22.78
C LEU A 422 4.68 -12.10 -21.75
N VAL A 423 5.77 -12.35 -21.03
CA VAL A 423 6.36 -11.36 -20.11
C VAL A 423 6.84 -10.15 -20.89
N GLU A 424 7.46 -10.32 -22.06
CA GLU A 424 7.91 -9.20 -22.88
C GLU A 424 6.76 -8.26 -23.26
N GLU A 425 5.64 -8.83 -23.72
CA GLU A 425 4.42 -8.07 -24.02
C GLU A 425 3.88 -7.34 -22.78
N GLU A 426 3.81 -8.03 -21.63
CA GLU A 426 3.33 -7.47 -20.35
C GLU A 426 4.18 -6.29 -19.88
N ILE A 427 5.51 -6.46 -19.82
CA ILE A 427 6.43 -5.44 -19.33
C ILE A 427 6.43 -4.23 -20.28
N ALA A 428 6.48 -4.45 -21.60
CA ALA A 428 6.43 -3.38 -22.57
C ALA A 428 5.12 -2.57 -22.44
N PHE A 429 3.97 -3.24 -22.33
CA PHE A 429 2.69 -2.59 -22.14
C PHE A 429 2.64 -1.76 -20.85
N GLN A 430 2.98 -2.36 -19.70
CA GLN A 430 2.86 -1.71 -18.40
C GLN A 430 3.85 -0.57 -18.22
N VAL A 431 5.11 -0.72 -18.64
CA VAL A 431 6.09 0.37 -18.57
C VAL A 431 5.64 1.56 -19.41
N ARG A 432 5.16 1.31 -20.62
CA ARG A 432 4.65 2.38 -21.50
C ARG A 432 3.44 3.10 -20.89
N ARG A 433 2.50 2.37 -20.30
CA ARG A 433 1.33 2.92 -19.61
C ARG A 433 1.73 3.76 -18.39
N LEU A 434 2.69 3.30 -17.61
CA LEU A 434 2.97 3.85 -16.28
C LEU A 434 4.12 4.87 -16.24
N ARG A 435 5.03 4.88 -17.23
CA ARG A 435 6.17 5.84 -17.30
C ARG A 435 5.76 7.31 -17.41
N GLN A 436 4.50 7.60 -17.72
CA GLN A 436 3.98 8.97 -17.80
C GLN A 436 3.77 9.63 -16.44
N TYR A 437 3.60 8.83 -15.38
CA TYR A 437 3.30 9.34 -14.03
C TYR A 437 4.55 9.79 -13.29
N ALA A 438 4.48 10.98 -12.69
CA ALA A 438 5.58 11.52 -11.89
C ALA A 438 5.74 10.78 -10.56
N SER A 439 4.68 10.18 -10.03
CA SER A 439 4.70 9.39 -8.79
C SER A 439 5.57 8.14 -8.90
N VAL A 440 5.57 7.44 -10.04
CA VAL A 440 6.37 6.20 -10.23
C VAL A 440 7.85 6.53 -10.05
N ALA A 441 8.42 6.12 -8.94
CA ALA A 441 9.72 6.54 -8.45
C ALA A 441 10.81 5.51 -8.74
N ILE A 442 10.45 4.23 -8.71
CA ILE A 442 11.33 3.08 -8.84
C ILE A 442 10.55 1.90 -9.41
N TRP A 443 11.24 1.09 -10.21
CA TRP A 443 10.77 -0.19 -10.71
C TRP A 443 11.39 -1.34 -9.90
N GLY A 444 10.58 -2.24 -9.36
CA GLY A 444 11.04 -3.47 -8.71
C GLY A 444 10.71 -4.69 -9.55
N ALA A 445 11.67 -5.59 -9.80
CA ALA A 445 11.41 -6.74 -10.68
C ALA A 445 10.44 -7.78 -10.08
N ASN A 446 10.43 -7.92 -8.75
CA ASN A 446 9.62 -8.87 -8.01
C ASN A 446 9.67 -8.61 -6.49
N ASN A 447 8.74 -9.23 -5.77
CA ASN A 447 8.80 -9.40 -4.32
C ASN A 447 9.46 -10.74 -3.95
N GLU A 448 10.53 -10.70 -3.17
CA GLU A 448 11.10 -11.83 -2.42
C GLU A 448 11.53 -13.07 -3.23
N ASN A 449 11.68 -12.97 -4.55
CA ASN A 449 12.04 -14.16 -5.34
C ASN A 449 13.49 -14.58 -5.15
N GLU A 450 14.38 -13.70 -4.66
CA GLU A 450 15.69 -14.13 -4.16
C GLU A 450 15.62 -14.70 -2.74
N SER A 451 14.92 -14.01 -1.83
CA SER A 451 14.88 -14.38 -0.41
C SER A 451 14.21 -15.74 -0.19
N ILE A 452 13.19 -16.09 -0.98
CA ILE A 452 12.49 -17.37 -0.88
C ILE A 452 13.39 -18.58 -1.17
N PHE A 453 14.55 -18.39 -1.82
CA PHE A 453 15.50 -19.48 -2.01
C PHE A 453 16.00 -20.04 -0.67
N GLU A 454 16.04 -19.24 0.39
CA GLU A 454 16.40 -19.72 1.73
C GLU A 454 15.32 -20.61 2.34
N GLU A 455 14.06 -20.25 2.13
CA GLU A 455 12.91 -21.06 2.54
C GLU A 455 12.89 -22.41 1.82
N PHE A 456 13.15 -22.40 0.52
CA PHE A 456 13.27 -23.61 -0.30
C PHE A 456 14.46 -24.48 0.13
N ALA A 457 15.63 -23.87 0.40
CA ALA A 457 16.80 -24.59 0.90
C ALA A 457 16.57 -25.24 2.28
N ARG A 458 15.66 -24.68 3.10
CA ARG A 458 15.26 -25.24 4.40
C ARG A 458 14.12 -26.27 4.29
N ASN A 459 13.67 -26.62 3.09
CA ASN A 459 12.55 -27.53 2.82
C ASN A 459 11.23 -27.13 3.51
N ILE A 460 10.97 -25.81 3.64
CA ILE A 460 9.73 -25.31 4.26
C ILE A 460 8.57 -25.36 3.26
N SER A 461 8.74 -24.76 2.07
CA SER A 461 7.74 -24.77 0.98
C SER A 461 7.99 -25.84 -0.09
N ILE A 462 8.88 -26.79 0.16
CA ILE A 462 9.17 -27.88 -0.79
C ILE A 462 8.22 -29.05 -0.56
N PRO A 463 7.45 -29.49 -1.58
CA PRO A 463 6.61 -30.69 -1.48
C PRO A 463 7.42 -31.94 -1.12
N LYS A 464 6.81 -32.89 -0.41
CA LYS A 464 7.47 -34.15 -0.05
C LYS A 464 7.92 -34.90 -1.30
N GLY A 465 9.19 -35.30 -1.32
CA GLY A 465 9.80 -36.04 -2.43
C GLY A 465 10.45 -35.18 -3.50
N GLU A 466 10.26 -33.86 -3.43
CA GLU A 466 10.95 -32.89 -4.31
C GLU A 466 12.24 -32.39 -3.67
N SER A 467 13.12 -31.81 -4.48
CA SER A 467 14.36 -31.19 -4.00
C SER A 467 14.62 -29.84 -4.67
N PHE A 468 15.08 -28.86 -3.88
CA PHE A 468 15.42 -27.54 -4.38
C PHE A 468 16.82 -27.55 -5.03
N ASN A 469 16.90 -27.07 -6.27
CA ASN A 469 18.17 -26.83 -6.97
C ASN A 469 18.39 -25.32 -7.12
N ARG A 470 19.35 -24.79 -6.35
CA ARG A 470 19.67 -23.36 -6.35
C ARG A 470 20.25 -22.87 -7.68
N ASP A 471 21.04 -23.67 -8.38
CA ASP A 471 21.68 -23.25 -9.63
C ASP A 471 20.64 -23.03 -10.74
N ILE A 472 19.63 -23.91 -10.81
CA ILE A 472 18.48 -23.74 -11.70
C ILE A 472 17.71 -22.48 -11.32
N ALA A 473 17.43 -22.27 -10.03
CA ALA A 473 16.67 -21.11 -9.58
C ALA A 473 17.38 -19.78 -9.86
N VAL A 474 18.70 -19.73 -9.70
CA VAL A 474 19.54 -18.58 -10.08
C VAL A 474 19.50 -18.36 -11.59
N GLY A 475 19.62 -19.43 -12.39
CA GLY A 475 19.53 -19.34 -13.85
C GLY A 475 18.18 -18.81 -14.35
N ASP A 476 17.08 -19.29 -13.75
CA ASP A 476 15.72 -18.85 -14.07
C ASP A 476 15.51 -17.38 -13.66
N PHE A 477 15.99 -16.98 -12.48
CA PHE A 477 15.94 -15.61 -11.98
C PHE A 477 16.66 -14.64 -12.92
N ILE A 478 17.93 -14.93 -13.27
CA ILE A 478 18.73 -14.08 -14.16
C ILE A 478 18.07 -13.98 -15.53
N LYS A 479 17.65 -15.13 -16.09
CA LYS A 479 17.04 -15.15 -17.42
C LYS A 479 15.77 -14.27 -17.49
N LEU A 480 14.93 -14.34 -16.46
CA LEU A 480 13.67 -13.59 -16.42
C LEU A 480 13.88 -12.10 -16.10
N TYR A 481 14.53 -11.79 -14.97
CA TYR A 481 14.56 -10.42 -14.45
C TYR A 481 15.68 -9.57 -15.05
N VAL A 482 16.82 -10.18 -15.39
CA VAL A 482 18.00 -9.46 -15.89
C VAL A 482 18.09 -9.55 -17.41
N ASP A 483 18.01 -10.75 -17.99
CA ASP A 483 18.24 -10.90 -19.44
C ASP A 483 17.00 -10.57 -20.29
N THR A 484 15.81 -10.57 -19.69
CA THR A 484 14.54 -10.31 -20.40
C THR A 484 13.92 -8.99 -19.94
N LEU A 485 13.48 -8.90 -18.68
CA LEU A 485 12.74 -7.75 -18.16
C LEU A 485 13.55 -6.44 -18.20
N TYR A 486 14.79 -6.43 -17.70
CA TYR A 486 15.59 -5.21 -17.61
C TYR A 486 15.87 -4.55 -18.99
N PRO A 487 16.25 -5.28 -20.06
CA PRO A 487 16.37 -4.72 -21.40
C PRO A 487 15.09 -4.06 -21.93
N ILE A 488 13.93 -4.68 -21.72
CA ILE A 488 12.63 -4.14 -22.13
C ILE A 488 12.34 -2.84 -21.37
N LEU A 489 12.60 -2.85 -20.06
CA LEU A 489 12.45 -1.66 -19.23
C LEU A 489 13.39 -0.53 -19.68
N LYS A 490 14.67 -0.83 -19.96
CA LYS A 490 15.66 0.14 -20.47
C LYS A 490 15.25 0.71 -21.83
N LEU A 491 14.59 -0.09 -22.68
CA LEU A 491 14.06 0.36 -23.96
C LEU A 491 12.87 1.32 -23.79
N HIS A 492 11.92 1.00 -22.91
CA HIS A 492 10.66 1.74 -22.79
C HIS A 492 10.66 2.86 -21.73
N ASP A 493 11.55 2.86 -20.74
CA ASP A 493 11.70 3.97 -19.78
C ASP A 493 13.09 4.62 -19.91
N ARG A 494 13.49 4.96 -21.13
CA ARG A 494 14.83 5.48 -21.44
C ARG A 494 14.97 6.99 -21.14
N GLY A 495 16.01 7.35 -20.39
CA GLY A 495 16.47 8.71 -20.17
C GLY A 495 17.23 9.30 -21.36
N GLN A 496 17.54 10.60 -21.29
CA GLN A 496 18.26 11.32 -22.36
C GLN A 496 19.73 10.90 -22.50
N ASP A 497 20.34 10.37 -21.44
CA ASP A 497 21.70 9.83 -21.42
C ASP A 497 21.77 8.40 -22.00
N GLY A 498 20.62 7.82 -22.31
CA GLY A 498 20.49 6.49 -22.87
C GLY A 498 20.34 5.38 -21.82
N ASN A 499 20.41 5.71 -20.53
CA ASN A 499 20.15 4.81 -19.41
C ASN A 499 18.65 4.79 -19.07
N ILE A 500 18.26 4.03 -18.06
CA ILE A 500 16.89 4.06 -17.54
C ILE A 500 16.60 5.40 -16.84
N ALA A 501 15.42 5.98 -17.07
CA ALA A 501 15.01 7.27 -16.53
C ALA A 501 14.62 7.21 -15.04
N ARG A 502 14.26 6.02 -14.54
CA ARG A 502 13.92 5.75 -13.14
C ARG A 502 14.78 4.62 -12.61
N PRO A 503 15.17 4.65 -11.33
CA PRO A 503 15.85 3.54 -10.68
C PRO A 503 15.14 2.20 -10.85
N PHE A 504 15.94 1.12 -10.85
CA PHE A 504 15.49 -0.26 -10.90
C PHE A 504 16.14 -1.07 -9.78
N VAL A 505 15.36 -1.93 -9.13
CA VAL A 505 15.86 -2.98 -8.24
C VAL A 505 15.39 -4.34 -8.75
N ASP A 506 16.29 -5.31 -8.69
CA ASP A 506 16.12 -6.65 -9.26
C ASP A 506 15.26 -7.58 -8.38
N THR A 507 15.08 -7.23 -7.11
CA THR A 507 14.18 -7.90 -6.14
C THR A 507 14.00 -6.97 -4.94
N SER A 508 13.02 -7.26 -4.09
CA SER A 508 12.83 -6.62 -2.78
C SER A 508 12.60 -7.73 -1.77
N PRO A 509 13.49 -7.95 -0.78
CA PRO A 509 14.67 -7.15 -0.46
C PRO A 509 15.87 -7.46 -1.35
N SER A 510 16.64 -6.44 -1.73
CA SER A 510 17.86 -6.59 -2.55
C SER A 510 19.12 -6.14 -1.82
N ASN A 511 20.22 -6.82 -2.11
CA ASN A 511 21.58 -6.44 -1.69
C ASN A 511 22.26 -5.45 -2.67
N GLY A 512 21.51 -4.95 -3.65
CA GLY A 512 22.01 -4.09 -4.72
C GLY A 512 22.94 -4.81 -5.69
N LEU A 513 23.70 -4.02 -6.44
CA LEU A 513 24.54 -4.49 -7.55
C LEU A 513 26.04 -4.37 -7.21
N LEU A 514 26.84 -5.20 -7.86
CA LEU A 514 28.30 -5.04 -7.96
C LEU A 514 28.69 -4.14 -9.13
N SER A 515 27.90 -4.18 -10.21
CA SER A 515 28.06 -3.37 -11.41
C SER A 515 26.70 -3.26 -12.12
N GLU A 516 26.41 -2.10 -12.70
CA GLU A 516 25.24 -1.91 -13.57
C GLU A 516 25.56 -2.29 -15.03
N GLU A 517 26.79 -2.06 -15.47
CA GLU A 517 27.25 -2.33 -16.85
C GLU A 517 28.64 -3.00 -16.84
N PRO A 518 28.74 -4.33 -17.04
CA PRO A 518 27.62 -5.26 -17.19
C PRO A 518 26.79 -5.37 -15.90
N PHE A 519 25.53 -5.79 -16.03
CA PHE A 519 24.63 -5.97 -14.88
C PHE A 519 25.09 -7.18 -14.05
N VAL A 520 25.65 -6.93 -12.86
CA VAL A 520 26.16 -7.96 -11.96
C VAL A 520 25.50 -7.81 -10.60
N LYS A 521 24.58 -8.72 -10.29
CA LYS A 521 23.89 -8.81 -9.01
C LYS A 521 24.82 -9.20 -7.86
N ARG A 522 24.57 -8.66 -6.66
CA ARG A 522 25.18 -9.13 -5.41
C ARG A 522 24.34 -10.23 -4.75
N TRP A 523 24.67 -11.50 -5.03
CA TRP A 523 24.04 -12.64 -4.36
C TRP A 523 24.56 -12.78 -2.93
N LYS A 524 23.70 -12.56 -1.94
CA LYS A 524 23.97 -12.68 -0.49
C LYS A 524 22.66 -12.95 0.25
N HIS A 525 22.74 -13.22 1.56
CA HIS A 525 21.57 -13.23 2.43
C HIS A 525 20.84 -11.88 2.31
N THR A 526 19.57 -11.89 1.91
CA THR A 526 18.82 -10.66 1.58
C THR A 526 18.41 -9.85 2.81
N GLY A 527 18.56 -10.41 4.01
CA GLY A 527 18.42 -9.67 5.27
C GLY A 527 19.70 -8.99 5.77
N ASP A 528 20.77 -8.90 4.97
CA ASP A 528 21.99 -8.17 5.36
C ASP A 528 21.72 -6.66 5.43
N SER A 529 21.68 -6.11 6.64
CA SER A 529 21.30 -4.71 6.89
C SER A 529 22.29 -3.67 6.33
N HIS A 530 23.44 -4.09 5.83
CA HIS A 530 24.48 -3.18 5.32
C HIS A 530 24.27 -2.75 3.87
N PHE A 531 23.39 -3.42 3.12
CA PHE A 531 23.14 -3.18 1.71
C PHE A 531 21.65 -3.03 1.44
N GLY A 532 21.32 -2.27 0.39
CA GLY A 532 19.99 -2.16 -0.18
C GLY A 532 18.84 -2.00 0.82
N ASP A 533 17.77 -2.75 0.62
CA ASP A 533 16.59 -2.77 1.46
C ASP A 533 16.40 -4.13 2.15
N ILE A 534 15.68 -4.16 3.27
CA ILE A 534 15.38 -5.39 4.01
C ILE A 534 13.88 -5.55 4.27
N HIS A 535 13.47 -6.81 4.42
CA HIS A 535 12.20 -7.21 5.00
C HIS A 535 12.48 -7.76 6.41
N PHE A 536 11.77 -7.28 7.44
CA PHE A 536 12.02 -7.68 8.83
C PHE A 536 10.74 -8.12 9.56
N TYR A 537 10.70 -9.38 9.97
CA TYR A 537 9.61 -9.96 10.75
C TYR A 537 10.18 -10.75 11.93
N ASP A 538 9.83 -10.34 13.15
CA ASP A 538 10.16 -11.04 14.39
C ASP A 538 8.94 -11.02 15.32
N TYR A 539 8.31 -12.18 15.47
CA TYR A 539 7.13 -12.35 16.31
C TYR A 539 7.47 -12.90 17.71
N GLU A 540 8.73 -13.25 17.92
CA GLU A 540 9.22 -13.94 19.11
C GLU A 540 9.73 -12.97 20.16
N CYS A 541 10.56 -12.00 19.77
CA CYS A 541 11.12 -11.00 20.67
C CYS A 541 10.06 -9.98 21.15
N ASP A 542 10.39 -9.18 22.16
CA ASP A 542 9.51 -8.08 22.57
C ASP A 542 9.56 -6.96 21.53
N CYS A 543 8.45 -6.73 20.82
CA CYS A 543 8.40 -5.70 19.79
C CYS A 543 8.55 -4.27 20.35
N ASN A 544 8.36 -4.05 21.66
CA ASN A 544 8.58 -2.74 22.27
C ASN A 544 10.03 -2.53 22.71
N ASP A 545 10.92 -3.53 22.55
CA ASP A 545 12.36 -3.35 22.74
C ASP A 545 13.01 -2.83 21.44
N PRO A 546 13.47 -1.57 21.39
CA PRO A 546 14.07 -1.02 20.18
C PRO A 546 15.36 -1.72 19.73
N LYS A 547 15.95 -2.61 20.54
CA LYS A 547 17.17 -3.36 20.21
C LYS A 547 16.94 -4.52 19.26
N VAL A 548 15.70 -5.01 19.14
CA VAL A 548 15.36 -6.12 18.23
C VAL A 548 15.45 -5.72 16.76
N TYR A 549 15.27 -4.43 16.48
CA TYR A 549 15.23 -3.90 15.12
C TYR A 549 16.65 -3.62 14.57
N PRO A 550 16.99 -4.15 13.38
CA PRO A 550 18.32 -4.03 12.80
C PRO A 550 18.64 -2.60 12.34
N GLN A 551 19.94 -2.28 12.29
CA GLN A 551 20.45 -1.04 11.71
C GLN A 551 20.54 -1.14 10.18
N ALA A 552 19.40 -1.04 9.50
CA ALA A 552 19.29 -1.21 8.05
C ALA A 552 19.26 0.12 7.28
N ARG A 553 19.62 0.08 5.99
CA ARG A 553 19.63 1.27 5.11
C ARG A 553 18.22 1.68 4.69
N PHE A 554 17.39 0.68 4.40
CA PHE A 554 16.00 0.88 4.01
C PHE A 554 15.17 -0.32 4.46
N ILE A 555 13.98 -0.06 4.98
CA ILE A 555 13.05 -1.11 5.39
C ILE A 555 11.88 -1.02 4.43
N SER A 556 11.82 -1.95 3.47
CA SER A 556 10.75 -2.02 2.47
C SER A 556 9.57 -2.87 2.95
N GLU A 557 9.78 -3.73 3.96
CA GLU A 557 8.72 -4.40 4.70
C GLU A 557 9.09 -4.64 6.17
N PHE A 558 8.10 -4.53 7.05
CA PHE A 558 8.10 -5.09 8.40
C PHE A 558 6.67 -5.04 8.95
N GLY A 559 6.32 -5.91 9.90
CA GLY A 559 5.04 -5.76 10.55
C GLY A 559 4.67 -6.75 11.66
N PHE A 560 3.54 -6.44 12.30
CA PHE A 560 2.86 -7.28 13.30
C PHE A 560 1.36 -7.35 12.97
N GLN A 561 0.72 -8.50 13.17
CA GLN A 561 -0.72 -8.66 12.93
C GLN A 561 -1.57 -8.01 14.02
N SER A 562 -2.80 -7.64 13.66
CA SER A 562 -3.89 -7.34 14.60
C SER A 562 -5.22 -7.89 14.10
N PHE A 563 -6.21 -7.94 15.00
CA PHE A 563 -7.58 -8.26 14.64
C PHE A 563 -8.28 -7.01 14.05
N PRO A 564 -9.28 -7.18 13.17
CA PRO A 564 -10.11 -6.08 12.69
C PRO A 564 -11.16 -5.69 13.74
N SER A 565 -11.76 -4.52 13.59
CA SER A 565 -12.79 -4.01 14.49
C SER A 565 -14.05 -4.89 14.46
N ARG A 566 -14.78 -4.85 15.57
CA ARG A 566 -16.09 -5.51 15.69
C ARG A 566 -17.05 -5.05 14.59
N GLU A 567 -17.00 -3.78 14.23
CA GLU A 567 -17.87 -3.15 13.26
C GLU A 567 -17.61 -3.70 11.85
N SER A 568 -16.36 -3.89 11.44
CA SER A 568 -16.02 -4.55 10.17
C SER A 568 -16.41 -6.03 10.16
N LEU A 569 -16.27 -6.73 11.29
CA LEU A 569 -16.64 -8.14 11.39
C LEU A 569 -18.15 -8.38 11.28
N LYS A 570 -19.00 -7.46 11.76
CA LYS A 570 -20.46 -7.57 11.65
C LYS A 570 -20.94 -7.68 10.19
N ALA A 571 -20.23 -7.07 9.24
CA ALA A 571 -20.57 -7.16 7.82
C ALA A 571 -20.40 -8.58 7.25
N VAL A 572 -19.57 -9.41 7.89
CA VAL A 572 -19.16 -10.73 7.41
C VAL A 572 -19.46 -11.87 8.40
N SER A 573 -20.29 -11.63 9.41
CA SER A 573 -20.65 -12.58 10.47
C SER A 573 -22.14 -12.47 10.83
N ASP A 574 -22.66 -13.46 11.57
CA ASP A 574 -24.03 -13.46 12.09
C ASP A 574 -24.09 -13.62 13.62
N LYS A 575 -25.30 -13.59 14.18
CA LYS A 575 -25.53 -13.69 15.64
C LYS A 575 -24.93 -14.96 16.26
N ASN A 576 -24.79 -16.05 15.51
CA ASN A 576 -24.22 -17.30 16.05
C ASN A 576 -22.71 -17.18 16.24
N ASP A 577 -22.02 -16.45 15.38
CA ASP A 577 -20.57 -16.23 15.49
C ASP A 577 -20.23 -15.44 16.75
N TRP A 578 -21.14 -14.59 17.22
CA TRP A 578 -21.02 -13.81 18.46
C TRP A 578 -21.65 -14.46 19.69
N LYS A 579 -22.30 -15.63 19.55
CA LYS A 579 -23.06 -16.25 20.65
C LYS A 579 -22.17 -16.76 21.78
N SER A 580 -20.97 -17.22 21.45
CA SER A 580 -20.00 -17.71 22.43
C SER A 580 -18.57 -17.45 22.01
N PHE A 581 -17.65 -17.40 22.99
CA PHE A 581 -16.22 -17.23 22.71
C PHE A 581 -15.68 -18.29 21.75
N SER A 582 -16.14 -19.54 21.88
CA SER A 582 -15.77 -20.63 20.97
C SER A 582 -16.23 -20.37 19.53
N SER A 583 -17.43 -19.84 19.33
CA SER A 583 -17.96 -19.53 17.99
C SER A 583 -17.18 -18.36 17.36
N PHE A 584 -16.91 -17.33 18.15
CA PHE A 584 -16.08 -16.18 17.77
C PHE A 584 -14.66 -16.61 17.40
N TRP A 585 -14.03 -17.44 18.22
CA TRP A 585 -12.69 -17.95 17.94
C TRP A 585 -12.67 -18.86 16.71
N SER A 586 -13.73 -19.64 16.48
CA SER A 586 -13.87 -20.46 15.28
C SER A 586 -13.96 -19.63 14.00
N MET A 587 -14.63 -18.48 14.04
CA MET A 587 -14.65 -17.53 12.92
C MET A 587 -13.23 -17.05 12.60
N PHE A 588 -12.43 -16.70 13.61
CA PHE A 588 -11.03 -16.27 13.39
C PHE A 588 -10.11 -17.39 12.95
N ARG A 589 -10.27 -18.62 13.45
CA ARG A 589 -9.48 -19.77 12.95
C ARG A 589 -9.65 -19.97 11.45
N PHE A 590 -10.85 -19.70 10.92
CA PHE A 590 -11.08 -19.76 9.48
C PHE A 590 -10.46 -18.56 8.74
N ARG A 591 -10.52 -17.35 9.33
CA ARG A 591 -10.02 -16.11 8.71
C ARG A 591 -8.52 -15.88 8.90
N GLU A 592 -7.86 -16.63 9.78
CA GLU A 592 -6.41 -16.61 9.94
C GLU A 592 -5.75 -17.34 8.78
N ARG A 593 -4.80 -16.65 8.15
CA ARG A 593 -4.03 -17.14 7.01
C ARG A 593 -2.54 -17.18 7.29
N HIS A 594 -2.10 -16.63 8.43
CA HIS A 594 -0.73 -16.73 8.89
C HIS A 594 -0.56 -17.87 9.87
N GLU A 595 0.49 -18.67 9.66
CA GLU A 595 0.78 -19.80 10.55
C GLU A 595 1.13 -19.27 11.96
N ASN A 596 0.40 -19.75 12.97
CA ASN A 596 0.53 -19.32 14.37
C ASN A 596 0.20 -17.83 14.65
N GLY A 597 -0.41 -17.09 13.71
CA GLY A 597 -0.67 -15.65 13.83
C GLY A 597 -1.41 -15.24 15.11
N GLN A 598 -2.57 -15.83 15.39
CA GLN A 598 -3.32 -15.60 16.64
C GLN A 598 -2.47 -15.79 17.90
N ALA A 599 -1.64 -16.85 17.95
CA ALA A 599 -0.81 -17.13 19.11
C ALA A 599 0.30 -16.09 19.27
N GLN A 600 0.89 -15.63 18.16
CA GLN A 600 1.90 -14.56 18.14
C GLN A 600 1.31 -13.23 18.62
N VAL A 601 0.12 -12.86 18.16
CA VAL A 601 -0.59 -11.64 18.63
C VAL A 601 -0.83 -11.72 20.15
N LEU A 602 -1.40 -12.83 20.65
CA LEU A 602 -1.65 -13.00 22.07
C LEU A 602 -0.35 -12.97 22.91
N LYS A 603 0.73 -13.56 22.39
CA LYS A 603 2.05 -13.52 23.03
C LYS A 603 2.55 -12.09 23.19
N GLN A 604 2.49 -11.28 22.14
CA GLN A 604 2.91 -9.87 22.23
C GLN A 604 2.02 -9.06 23.18
N ILE A 605 0.69 -9.25 23.15
CA ILE A 605 -0.23 -8.62 24.10
C ILE A 605 0.19 -8.96 25.54
N SER A 606 0.53 -10.23 25.80
CA SER A 606 0.91 -10.71 27.13
C SER A 606 2.22 -10.12 27.66
N ARG A 607 3.03 -9.44 26.85
CA ARG A 607 4.26 -8.80 27.33
C ARG A 607 3.97 -7.53 28.11
N HIS A 608 2.99 -6.73 27.64
CA HIS A 608 2.74 -5.38 28.16
C HIS A 608 1.37 -5.21 28.82
N PHE A 609 0.39 -6.03 28.47
CA PHE A 609 -0.98 -5.92 28.97
C PHE A 609 -1.35 -7.08 29.90
N ASP A 610 -2.37 -6.84 30.73
CA ASP A 610 -2.89 -7.85 31.64
C ASP A 610 -3.73 -8.86 30.87
N THR A 611 -3.23 -10.08 30.76
CA THR A 611 -3.91 -11.19 30.09
C THR A 611 -4.56 -12.17 31.06
N ARG A 612 -4.76 -11.81 32.34
CA ARG A 612 -5.48 -12.68 33.29
C ARG A 612 -6.88 -13.07 32.80
N PHE A 613 -7.52 -12.21 32.01
CA PHE A 613 -8.78 -12.52 31.33
C PHE A 613 -8.68 -13.75 30.40
N LEU A 614 -7.49 -14.05 29.87
CA LEU A 614 -7.22 -15.24 29.05
C LEU A 614 -7.12 -16.54 29.88
N LYS A 615 -6.84 -16.49 31.19
CA LYS A 615 -6.78 -17.71 32.03
C LYS A 615 -8.11 -18.45 32.08
N HIS A 616 -9.21 -17.73 31.87
CA HIS A 616 -10.55 -18.30 31.78
C HIS A 616 -10.87 -18.89 30.40
N MET A 617 -9.92 -18.85 29.43
CA MET A 617 -10.11 -19.47 28.12
C MET A 617 -9.99 -21.00 28.13
N ASN A 618 -9.42 -21.61 29.15
CA ASN A 618 -9.35 -23.08 29.24
C ASN A 618 -10.52 -23.69 30.03
N ASP A 619 -11.28 -22.87 30.77
CA ASP A 619 -12.41 -23.28 31.61
C ASP A 619 -13.75 -23.38 30.84
N PHE A 620 -13.75 -23.30 29.50
CA PHE A 620 -14.96 -23.31 28.67
C PHE A 620 -15.79 -24.60 28.71
N GLY A 621 -15.42 -25.58 29.54
CA GLY A 621 -16.24 -26.74 29.89
C GLY A 621 -17.14 -26.56 31.13
N GLY A 622 -17.00 -25.48 31.91
CA GLY A 622 -17.72 -25.28 33.18
C GLY A 622 -18.54 -24.00 33.24
N ASN A 623 -19.87 -24.12 33.30
CA ASN A 623 -20.92 -23.24 33.87
C ASN A 623 -20.76 -21.68 33.97
N TRP A 624 -19.86 -21.02 33.25
CA TRP A 624 -19.81 -19.55 33.14
C TRP A 624 -20.75 -19.07 32.02
N ASN A 625 -22.05 -19.15 32.29
CA ASN A 625 -23.16 -18.84 31.37
C ASN A 625 -23.56 -17.35 31.30
N GLY A 626 -22.65 -16.41 31.62
CA GLY A 626 -22.92 -14.98 31.44
C GLY A 626 -22.60 -14.54 30.01
N THR A 627 -23.61 -14.33 29.17
CA THR A 627 -23.46 -13.77 27.81
C THR A 627 -22.65 -12.48 27.81
N GLU A 628 -22.80 -11.64 28.83
CA GLU A 628 -22.09 -10.35 28.95
C GLU A 628 -20.57 -10.50 29.13
N TYR A 629 -20.10 -11.46 29.94
CA TYR A 629 -18.67 -11.69 30.14
C TYR A 629 -17.98 -12.15 28.86
N GLN A 630 -18.64 -13.00 28.08
CA GLN A 630 -18.10 -13.49 26.81
C GLN A 630 -18.00 -12.35 25.78
N GLN A 631 -18.98 -11.44 25.73
CA GLN A 631 -18.89 -10.25 24.88
C GLN A 631 -17.72 -9.34 25.28
N PHE A 632 -17.55 -9.11 26.57
CA PHE A 632 -16.44 -8.32 27.10
C PHE A 632 -15.08 -8.90 26.70
N LEU A 633 -14.88 -10.22 26.81
CA LEU A 633 -13.65 -10.89 26.39
C LEU A 633 -13.36 -10.70 24.89
N MET A 634 -14.39 -10.86 24.04
CA MET A 634 -14.27 -10.65 22.60
C MET A 634 -13.82 -9.22 22.29
N ASP A 635 -14.52 -8.21 22.83
CA ASP A 635 -14.21 -6.80 22.59
C ASP A 635 -12.82 -6.42 23.09
N THR A 636 -12.41 -7.00 24.23
CA THR A 636 -11.08 -6.81 24.82
C THR A 636 -9.96 -7.27 23.90
N ILE A 637 -10.09 -8.45 23.29
CA ILE A 637 -9.06 -9.00 22.39
C ILE A 637 -8.95 -8.14 21.12
N LEU A 638 -10.08 -7.75 20.53
CA LEU A 638 -10.08 -6.90 19.33
C LEU A 638 -9.35 -5.58 19.62
N TYR A 639 -9.70 -4.91 20.72
CA TYR A 639 -9.11 -3.65 21.15
C TYR A 639 -7.62 -3.76 21.49
N LEU A 640 -7.21 -4.70 22.34
CA LEU A 640 -5.82 -4.83 22.76
C LEU A 640 -4.89 -5.24 21.61
N SER A 641 -5.39 -6.03 20.64
CA SER A 641 -4.57 -6.42 19.48
C SER A 641 -4.18 -5.23 18.63
N GLN A 642 -5.08 -4.27 18.40
CA GLN A 642 -4.77 -3.09 17.59
C GLN A 642 -3.82 -2.13 18.31
N ILE A 643 -3.97 -1.96 19.62
CA ILE A 643 -3.06 -1.14 20.43
C ILE A 643 -1.67 -1.79 20.49
N GLN A 644 -1.59 -3.09 20.73
CA GLN A 644 -0.32 -3.79 20.75
C GLN A 644 0.40 -3.68 19.41
N GLN A 645 -0.32 -3.86 18.30
CA GLN A 645 0.21 -3.63 16.96
C GLN A 645 0.74 -2.20 16.82
N ALA A 646 -0.05 -1.18 17.19
CA ALA A 646 0.34 0.21 17.10
C ALA A 646 1.65 0.53 17.85
N LEU A 647 1.82 -0.01 19.07
CA LEU A 647 3.03 0.17 19.88
C LEU A 647 4.28 -0.46 19.25
N CYS A 648 4.16 -1.65 18.65
CA CYS A 648 5.28 -2.28 17.96
C CYS A 648 5.76 -1.42 16.78
N TYR A 649 4.84 -0.93 15.95
CA TYR A 649 5.20 -0.12 14.78
C TYR A 649 5.76 1.23 15.19
N GLU A 650 5.19 1.87 16.21
CA GLU A 650 5.72 3.12 16.76
C GLU A 650 7.16 2.92 17.23
N THR A 651 7.45 1.86 17.99
CA THR A 651 8.80 1.53 18.46
C THR A 651 9.77 1.33 17.29
N ALA A 652 9.40 0.51 16.31
CA ALA A 652 10.21 0.21 15.14
C ALA A 652 10.52 1.47 14.32
N ILE A 653 9.50 2.27 14.03
CA ILE A 653 9.62 3.50 13.24
C ILE A 653 10.50 4.52 13.96
N HIS A 654 10.29 4.73 15.27
CA HIS A 654 11.14 5.62 16.04
C HIS A 654 12.60 5.15 16.04
N ARG A 655 12.85 3.85 16.16
CA ARG A 655 14.20 3.27 16.12
C ARG A 655 14.91 3.53 14.79
N TRP A 656 14.22 3.34 13.67
CA TRP A 656 14.79 3.54 12.33
C TRP A 656 14.89 5.01 11.93
N ARG A 657 13.92 5.85 12.31
CA ARG A 657 14.03 7.31 12.11
C ARG A 657 15.21 7.90 12.90
N ARG A 658 15.50 7.38 14.11
CA ARG A 658 16.73 7.72 14.84
C ARG A 658 17.98 7.24 14.12
N GLY A 659 17.91 6.12 13.38
CA GLY A 659 19.00 5.50 12.62
C GLY A 659 19.45 6.24 11.36
N LYS A 660 18.85 7.39 11.03
CA LYS A 660 19.21 8.24 9.88
C LYS A 660 20.70 8.64 9.80
N PRO A 661 21.44 8.90 10.89
CA PRO A 661 22.87 9.19 10.80
C PRO A 661 23.69 7.98 10.31
N ILE A 662 24.79 8.26 9.60
CA ILE A 662 25.66 7.24 8.99
C ILE A 662 26.09 6.14 9.98
N HIS A 663 26.54 6.54 11.16
CA HIS A 663 27.02 5.64 12.22
C HIS A 663 25.91 4.86 12.96
N ALA A 664 24.64 5.13 12.68
CA ALA A 664 23.49 4.55 13.37
C ALA A 664 22.61 3.66 12.47
N GLY A 665 23.08 3.35 11.27
CA GLY A 665 22.38 2.55 10.26
C GLY A 665 22.12 3.27 8.93
N HIS A 666 22.25 4.59 8.89
CA HIS A 666 21.91 5.41 7.71
C HIS A 666 20.55 5.06 7.11
N THR A 667 19.57 4.82 7.98
CA THR A 667 18.22 4.44 7.55
C THR A 667 17.56 5.62 6.85
N MET A 668 17.09 5.42 5.63
CA MET A 668 16.53 6.48 4.79
C MET A 668 15.16 6.16 4.20
N GLY A 669 14.57 5.03 4.58
CA GLY A 669 13.19 4.74 4.24
C GLY A 669 12.57 3.63 5.07
N ILE A 670 11.26 3.77 5.27
CA ILE A 670 10.42 2.83 5.99
C ILE A 670 9.10 2.70 5.23
N LEU A 671 8.83 1.52 4.70
CA LEU A 671 7.57 1.09 4.12
C LEU A 671 7.10 -0.11 4.94
N TYR A 672 6.08 0.07 5.77
CA TYR A 672 5.61 -1.03 6.61
C TYR A 672 4.68 -1.97 5.85
N TRP A 673 4.64 -3.23 6.26
CA TRP A 673 3.66 -4.22 5.82
C TRP A 673 2.48 -4.18 6.81
N GLN A 674 1.24 -3.89 6.45
CA GLN A 674 0.76 -3.39 5.14
C GLN A 674 -0.27 -2.26 5.35
N LEU A 675 -0.63 -1.53 4.30
CA LEU A 675 -1.52 -0.37 4.38
C LEU A 675 -2.99 -0.78 4.57
N ASP A 676 -3.49 -1.60 3.67
CA ASP A 676 -4.90 -1.92 3.50
C ASP A 676 -5.18 -3.43 3.53
N ASP A 677 -6.46 -3.81 3.42
CA ASP A 677 -6.93 -5.20 3.49
C ASP A 677 -7.78 -5.57 2.28
N ILE A 678 -7.54 -6.76 1.73
CA ILE A 678 -8.31 -7.36 0.63
C ILE A 678 -9.67 -7.91 1.07
N TRP A 679 -9.81 -8.27 2.35
CA TRP A 679 -11.01 -8.83 2.98
C TRP A 679 -10.97 -8.61 4.49
N THR A 680 -12.09 -8.82 5.18
CA THR A 680 -12.13 -8.71 6.65
C THR A 680 -11.47 -9.93 7.30
N GLY A 681 -10.23 -9.81 7.76
CA GLY A 681 -9.45 -10.89 8.40
C GLY A 681 -8.41 -10.37 9.39
N ILE A 682 -7.61 -11.28 9.95
CA ILE A 682 -6.43 -10.92 10.76
C ILE A 682 -5.31 -10.62 9.77
N SER A 683 -4.66 -9.47 9.93
CA SER A 683 -3.62 -9.02 9.00
C SER A 683 -2.72 -7.97 9.65
N TRP A 684 -1.70 -7.58 8.91
CA TRP A 684 -0.77 -6.50 9.26
C TRP A 684 -1.28 -5.10 8.88
N SER A 685 -2.52 -5.00 8.37
CA SER A 685 -3.05 -3.75 7.86
C SER A 685 -3.18 -2.70 8.95
N SER A 686 -3.00 -1.43 8.59
CA SER A 686 -3.41 -0.29 9.42
C SER A 686 -4.82 0.21 9.07
N MET A 687 -5.33 -0.13 7.89
CA MET A 687 -6.71 0.10 7.46
C MET A 687 -7.42 -1.21 7.14
N GLU A 688 -8.62 -1.36 7.69
CA GLU A 688 -9.47 -2.54 7.50
C GLU A 688 -10.12 -2.54 6.11
N HIS A 689 -10.64 -3.69 5.65
CA HIS A 689 -11.33 -3.81 4.35
C HIS A 689 -12.54 -2.88 4.21
N SER A 690 -13.16 -2.46 5.31
CA SER A 690 -14.24 -1.47 5.32
C SER A 690 -13.76 -0.02 5.11
N GLY A 691 -12.44 0.20 5.08
CA GLY A 691 -11.80 1.52 5.10
C GLY A 691 -11.55 2.08 6.51
N ARG A 692 -12.05 1.44 7.57
CA ARG A 692 -11.84 1.93 8.95
C ARG A 692 -10.35 1.91 9.33
N TRP A 693 -9.91 2.99 9.96
CA TRP A 693 -8.55 3.09 10.51
C TRP A 693 -8.44 2.31 11.80
N LYS A 694 -7.48 1.39 11.88
CA LYS A 694 -7.07 0.76 13.15
C LYS A 694 -6.26 1.74 14.00
N SER A 695 -6.04 1.40 15.27
CA SER A 695 -5.15 2.16 16.18
C SER A 695 -3.77 2.43 15.55
N LEU A 696 -3.28 1.47 14.75
CA LEU A 696 -2.02 1.58 14.02
C LEU A 696 -1.99 2.81 13.10
N GLN A 697 -3.03 3.11 12.31
CA GLN A 697 -2.99 4.23 11.35
C GLN A 697 -2.79 5.58 12.05
N TYR A 698 -3.33 5.74 13.26
CA TYR A 698 -3.15 6.94 14.10
C TYR A 698 -1.73 7.00 14.69
N ALA A 699 -1.19 5.87 15.14
CA ALA A 699 0.20 5.79 15.61
C ALA A 699 1.20 6.10 14.49
N ILE A 700 0.97 5.57 13.27
CA ILE A 700 1.76 5.89 12.08
C ILE A 700 1.71 7.38 11.79
N LYS A 701 0.53 8.01 11.81
CA LYS A 701 0.38 9.45 11.58
C LYS A 701 1.27 10.27 12.51
N ARG A 702 1.33 9.91 13.80
CA ARG A 702 2.20 10.55 14.79
C ARG A 702 3.68 10.25 14.54
N ALA A 703 4.04 8.98 14.34
CA ALA A 703 5.42 8.54 14.14
C ALA A 703 6.05 9.02 12.81
N TYR A 704 5.23 9.30 11.79
CA TYR A 704 5.63 9.86 10.50
C TYR A 704 5.49 11.38 10.41
N ALA A 705 5.16 12.08 11.49
CA ALA A 705 5.11 13.54 11.48
C ALA A 705 6.43 14.15 10.95
N PRO A 706 6.38 15.31 10.25
CA PRO A 706 7.56 15.93 9.65
C PRO A 706 8.70 16.14 10.65
N ILE A 707 8.35 16.45 11.90
CA ILE A 707 9.26 16.46 13.03
C ILE A 707 8.71 15.52 14.10
N VAL A 708 9.57 14.64 14.60
CA VAL A 708 9.27 13.80 15.76
C VAL A 708 10.35 13.96 16.80
N ILE A 709 9.92 13.98 18.06
CA ILE A 709 10.79 13.67 19.17
C ILE A 709 10.75 12.15 19.36
N SER A 710 11.88 11.54 19.70
CA SER A 710 11.96 10.11 19.92
C SER A 710 12.72 9.85 21.22
N ALA A 711 12.01 9.26 22.18
CA ALA A 711 12.55 8.88 23.48
C ALA A 711 12.86 7.39 23.50
N TYR A 712 14.01 7.01 24.07
CA TYR A 712 14.26 5.62 24.46
C TYR A 712 15.13 5.58 25.72
N GLU A 713 15.01 4.51 26.48
CA GLU A 713 15.81 4.29 27.68
C GLU A 713 16.95 3.33 27.44
N GLU A 714 18.10 3.64 28.02
CA GLU A 714 19.29 2.81 28.01
C GLU A 714 20.03 2.99 29.33
N GLU A 715 20.18 1.88 30.06
CA GLU A 715 20.91 1.84 31.34
C GLU A 715 20.44 2.91 32.35
N GLY A 716 19.12 3.18 32.44
CA GLY A 716 18.52 4.17 33.34
C GLY A 716 18.62 5.63 32.86
N TRP A 717 19.16 5.87 31.67
CA TRP A 717 19.16 7.17 31.01
C TRP A 717 18.05 7.25 29.96
N LEU A 718 17.32 8.36 29.95
CA LEU A 718 16.37 8.69 28.90
C LEU A 718 17.07 9.53 27.82
N HIS A 719 17.16 8.99 26.61
CA HIS A 719 17.81 9.62 25.45
C HIS A 719 16.74 10.22 24.54
N LEU A 720 16.88 11.51 24.21
CA LEU A 720 15.92 12.23 23.38
C LEU A 720 16.56 12.64 22.05
N PHE A 721 15.95 12.20 20.96
CA PHE A 721 16.34 12.55 19.61
C PHE A 721 15.28 13.44 18.98
N ALA A 722 15.73 14.48 18.27
CA ALA A 722 14.89 15.22 17.35
C ALA A 722 15.20 14.72 15.94
N VAL A 723 14.16 14.27 15.23
CA VAL A 723 14.23 13.86 13.83
C VAL A 723 13.42 14.84 13.00
N SER A 724 13.99 15.32 11.90
CA SER A 724 13.37 16.28 11.00
C SER A 724 13.48 15.86 9.54
N ASP A 725 12.35 15.96 8.86
CA ASP A 725 12.23 15.90 7.40
C ASP A 725 12.05 17.30 6.79
N GLU A 726 12.03 18.35 7.62
CA GLU A 726 11.90 19.73 7.18
C GLU A 726 13.20 20.24 6.57
N ARG A 727 13.10 21.11 5.56
CA ARG A 727 14.25 21.74 4.90
C ARG A 727 14.77 22.98 5.60
N ILE A 728 14.06 23.43 6.64
CA ILE A 728 14.40 24.61 7.44
C ILE A 728 14.60 24.21 8.91
N GLN A 729 15.54 24.87 9.58
CA GLN A 729 15.75 24.67 11.00
C GLN A 729 14.50 25.11 11.79
N GLN A 730 14.12 24.34 12.79
CA GLN A 730 13.09 24.71 13.76
C GLN A 730 13.71 24.93 15.14
N LYS A 731 13.02 25.70 15.98
CA LYS A 731 13.34 25.84 17.40
C LYS A 731 12.22 25.23 18.22
N CYS A 732 12.60 24.58 19.31
CA CYS A 732 11.67 23.87 20.18
C CYS A 732 12.03 24.09 21.65
N ALA A 733 11.05 24.52 22.43
CA ALA A 733 11.03 24.36 23.88
C ALA A 733 10.60 22.92 24.19
N LEU A 734 11.57 22.10 24.58
CA LEU A 734 11.38 20.70 24.96
C LEU A 734 11.05 20.65 26.46
N THR A 735 9.83 20.24 26.78
CA THR A 735 9.32 20.16 28.15
C THR A 735 9.08 18.71 28.54
N TYR A 736 9.66 18.29 29.66
CA TYR A 736 9.41 17.03 30.32
C TYR A 736 8.49 17.26 31.51
N GLU A 737 7.32 16.65 31.51
CA GLU A 737 6.39 16.70 32.62
C GLU A 737 6.28 15.32 33.26
N LEU A 738 6.87 15.15 34.43
CA LEU A 738 6.66 13.99 35.28
C LEU A 738 5.29 14.14 35.95
N ARG A 739 4.41 13.16 35.70
CA ARG A 739 3.02 13.20 36.15
C ARG A 739 2.63 11.94 36.89
N MET A 740 1.74 12.07 37.86
CA MET A 740 1.13 10.94 38.55
C MET A 740 0.26 10.13 37.58
N ILE A 741 0.31 8.81 37.65
CA ILE A 741 -0.45 7.93 36.76
C ILE A 741 -1.96 7.92 37.07
N ASP A 742 -2.34 8.24 38.31
CA ASP A 742 -3.74 8.20 38.77
C ASP A 742 -4.50 9.45 38.28
N ASP A 743 -4.22 10.62 38.82
CA ASP A 743 -4.92 11.86 38.45
C ASP A 743 -4.28 12.62 37.27
N GLY A 744 -3.01 12.37 36.96
CA GLY A 744 -2.27 13.12 35.93
C GLY A 744 -1.64 14.41 36.47
N ASP A 745 -1.63 14.60 37.79
CA ASP A 745 -1.09 15.79 38.43
C ASP A 745 0.40 15.95 38.14
N LEU A 746 0.81 17.21 37.93
CA LEU A 746 2.20 17.55 37.66
C LEU A 746 3.04 17.39 38.93
N VAL A 747 4.03 16.50 38.88
CA VAL A 747 4.99 16.29 39.97
C VAL A 747 6.23 17.15 39.76
N ARG A 748 6.75 17.18 38.54
CA ARG A 748 7.94 17.94 38.17
C ARG A 748 7.88 18.31 36.69
N SER A 749 8.38 19.51 36.37
CA SER A 749 8.59 19.95 34.99
C SER A 749 10.04 20.36 34.79
N ILE A 750 10.62 19.97 33.67
CA ILE A 750 11.94 20.41 33.20
C ILE A 750 11.74 20.95 31.78
N GLN A 751 12.23 22.14 31.49
CA GLN A 751 12.21 22.70 30.15
C GLN A 751 13.62 23.03 29.70
N ILE A 752 13.93 22.70 28.45
CA ILE A 752 15.14 23.11 27.75
C ILE A 752 14.79 23.61 26.36
N ASP A 753 15.54 24.59 25.86
CA ASP A 753 15.39 25.05 24.49
C ASP A 753 16.42 24.33 23.61
N THR A 754 15.98 23.84 22.45
CA THR A 754 16.85 23.17 21.49
C THR A 754 16.51 23.56 20.06
N ASN A 755 17.52 23.44 19.20
CA ASN A 755 17.34 23.57 17.75
C ASN A 755 17.01 22.19 17.16
N ILE A 756 16.33 22.18 16.03
CA ILE A 756 16.07 20.97 15.25
C ILE A 756 16.61 21.24 13.86
N ASP A 757 17.73 20.61 13.56
CA ASP A 757 18.45 20.83 12.30
C ASP A 757 17.65 20.22 11.13
N PRO A 758 17.64 20.89 9.96
CA PRO A 758 16.88 20.43 8.80
C PRO A 758 17.39 19.06 8.32
N LEU A 759 16.47 18.23 7.83
CA LEU A 759 16.75 16.92 7.23
C LEU A 759 17.65 16.02 8.09
N SER A 760 17.59 16.12 9.41
CA SER A 760 18.54 15.48 10.32
C SER A 760 17.88 14.53 11.32
N SER A 761 18.71 13.78 12.04
CA SER A 761 18.35 13.06 13.27
C SER A 761 19.50 13.24 14.24
N ARG A 762 19.24 13.82 15.41
CA ARG A 762 20.29 14.14 16.39
C ARG A 762 19.78 13.94 17.81
N ARG A 763 20.65 13.48 18.71
CA ARG A 763 20.35 13.50 20.14
C ARG A 763 20.37 14.95 20.61
N VAL A 764 19.23 15.43 21.09
CA VAL A 764 19.07 16.80 21.59
C VAL A 764 19.20 16.89 23.10
N ASP A 765 18.99 15.79 23.82
CA ASP A 765 19.13 15.76 25.28
C ASP A 765 19.34 14.32 25.79
N LYS A 766 19.81 14.22 27.04
CA LYS A 766 20.00 12.98 27.79
C LYS A 766 19.79 13.23 29.29
N GLN A 767 18.81 12.56 29.90
CA GLN A 767 18.41 12.75 31.30
C GLN A 767 18.60 11.47 32.12
N TRP A 768 19.25 11.57 33.29
CA TRP A 768 19.32 10.44 34.24
C TRP A 768 17.98 10.30 34.94
N ILE A 769 17.25 9.19 34.75
CA ILE A 769 15.85 9.10 35.20
C ILE A 769 15.76 9.24 36.72
N ALA A 770 16.58 8.48 37.45
CA ALA A 770 16.55 8.49 38.91
C ALA A 770 16.95 9.85 39.51
N GLY A 771 17.88 10.58 38.89
CA GLY A 771 18.36 11.87 39.40
C GLY A 771 17.52 13.07 38.96
N SER A 772 17.17 13.12 37.68
CA SER A 772 16.55 14.30 37.05
C SER A 772 15.05 14.34 37.36
N PHE A 773 14.39 13.17 37.33
CA PHE A 773 12.95 13.06 37.55
C PHE A 773 12.61 12.53 38.94
N ALA A 774 13.12 11.36 39.32
CA ALA A 774 12.63 10.65 40.51
C ALA A 774 13.15 11.25 41.84
N LYS A 775 14.37 11.79 41.87
CA LYS A 775 15.04 12.24 43.11
C LYS A 775 14.19 13.27 43.86
N GLY A 776 13.89 12.95 45.12
CA GLY A 776 13.09 13.83 46.00
C GLY A 776 11.60 13.83 45.70
N THR A 777 11.11 12.89 44.89
CA THR A 777 9.68 12.71 44.61
C THR A 777 9.17 11.39 45.22
N LYS A 778 7.85 11.19 45.24
CA LYS A 778 7.22 9.90 45.57
C LYS A 778 6.99 9.01 44.34
N CYS A 779 7.53 9.40 43.17
CA CYS A 779 7.34 8.66 41.93
C CYS A 779 8.13 7.36 41.94
N THR A 780 7.48 6.29 41.51
CA THR A 780 8.09 5.01 41.14
C THR A 780 7.76 4.72 39.67
N ALA A 781 8.37 3.67 39.11
CA ALA A 781 8.13 3.27 37.72
C ALA A 781 6.65 2.96 37.41
N ILE A 782 5.87 2.60 38.44
CA ILE A 782 4.46 2.21 38.31
C ILE A 782 3.47 3.30 38.76
N SER A 783 3.94 4.38 39.39
CA SER A 783 3.07 5.46 39.91
C SER A 783 3.15 6.76 39.12
N CYS A 784 4.13 6.90 38.23
CA CYS A 784 4.31 8.10 37.41
C CYS A 784 4.67 7.74 35.96
N PHE A 785 4.51 8.71 35.07
CA PHE A 785 4.89 8.66 33.67
C PHE A 785 5.38 10.03 33.21
N LEU A 786 5.99 10.11 32.04
CA LEU A 786 6.40 11.38 31.43
C LEU A 786 5.48 11.76 30.28
N ILE A 787 5.13 13.04 30.22
CA ILE A 787 4.69 13.68 28.98
C ILE A 787 5.85 14.53 28.48
N ILE A 788 6.28 14.27 27.24
CA ILE A 788 7.36 15.00 26.58
C ILE A 788 6.76 15.82 25.45
N GLN A 789 6.90 17.13 25.53
CA GLN A 789 6.31 18.07 24.57
C GLN A 789 7.39 18.86 23.87
N CYS A 790 7.21 19.07 22.57
CA CYS A 790 8.06 19.95 21.80
C CYS A 790 7.20 21.07 21.20
N LYS A 791 7.25 22.24 21.83
CA LYS A 791 6.48 23.42 21.41
C LYS A 791 7.40 24.50 20.89
N SER A 792 6.85 25.42 20.13
CA SER A 792 7.51 26.68 19.76
C SER A 792 7.93 27.45 21.02
N VAL A 793 8.92 28.33 20.89
CA VAL A 793 9.50 29.06 22.03
C VAL A 793 8.47 29.96 22.73
N ASP A 794 7.47 30.46 21.99
CA ASP A 794 6.33 31.21 22.54
C ASP A 794 5.20 30.32 23.11
N GLN A 795 5.41 28.99 23.08
CA GLN A 795 4.49 27.93 23.49
C GLN A 795 3.12 27.91 22.79
N GLN A 796 2.94 28.63 21.69
CA GLN A 796 1.64 28.72 21.00
C GLN A 796 1.37 27.57 20.04
N ARG A 797 2.43 26.99 19.47
CA ARG A 797 2.36 25.95 18.43
C ARG A 797 3.12 24.69 18.83
N GLU A 798 2.49 23.53 18.69
CA GLU A 798 3.18 22.24 18.78
C GLU A 798 4.09 22.03 17.55
N VAL A 799 5.38 21.77 17.78
CA VAL A 799 6.39 21.59 16.73
C VAL A 799 6.52 20.12 16.34
N ALA A 800 6.34 19.22 17.30
CA ALA A 800 6.31 17.77 17.11
C ALA A 800 5.26 17.15 18.02
N PRO A 801 4.63 16.01 17.62
CA PRO A 801 3.64 15.33 18.45
C PRO A 801 4.18 15.02 19.85
N SER A 802 3.36 15.28 20.87
CA SER A 802 3.65 14.96 22.27
C SER A 802 3.77 13.45 22.48
N ILE A 803 4.73 13.04 23.31
CA ILE A 803 4.99 11.62 23.63
C ILE A 803 4.57 11.35 25.07
N SER A 804 3.97 10.18 25.30
CA SER A 804 3.79 9.64 26.65
C SER A 804 4.79 8.50 26.86
N TYR A 805 5.68 8.62 27.83
CA TYR A 805 6.67 7.59 28.16
C TYR A 805 6.36 6.96 29.52
N PHE A 806 6.18 5.65 29.53
CA PHE A 806 5.87 4.86 30.72
C PHE A 806 7.09 4.05 31.14
N PHE A 807 7.38 4.02 32.44
CA PHE A 807 8.56 3.35 32.99
C PHE A 807 8.36 1.86 33.32
N ALA A 808 7.15 1.35 33.09
CA ALA A 808 6.79 -0.04 33.35
C ALA A 808 5.70 -0.50 32.36
N PRO A 809 5.58 -1.81 32.10
CA PRO A 809 4.47 -2.39 31.34
C PRO A 809 3.10 -1.92 31.87
N PHE A 810 2.13 -1.74 30.96
CA PHE A 810 0.80 -1.21 31.31
C PHE A 810 0.06 -2.03 32.36
N ARG A 811 0.28 -3.35 32.40
CA ARG A 811 -0.27 -4.26 33.42
C ARG A 811 0.23 -4.01 34.84
N ASP A 812 1.40 -3.39 34.98
CA ASP A 812 2.07 -3.18 36.28
C ASP A 812 1.81 -1.78 36.83
N LEU A 813 1.27 -0.87 36.00
CA LEU A 813 0.94 0.50 36.38
C LEU A 813 -0.17 0.54 37.45
N LYS A 814 -0.03 1.43 38.42
CA LYS A 814 -1.05 1.71 39.45
C LYS A 814 -2.18 2.58 38.90
N LEU A 815 -2.90 2.07 37.90
CA LEU A 815 -3.98 2.78 37.22
C LEU A 815 -5.19 2.97 38.16
N GLY A 816 -5.68 4.21 38.25
CA GLY A 816 -6.96 4.51 38.88
C GLY A 816 -8.16 4.08 38.03
N LEU A 817 -9.35 4.05 38.63
CA LEU A 817 -10.60 3.89 37.89
C LEU A 817 -10.83 5.14 37.05
N SER A 818 -10.97 5.00 35.72
CA SER A 818 -11.24 6.12 34.81
C SER A 818 -12.63 6.01 34.19
N GLN A 819 -13.22 7.16 33.86
CA GLN A 819 -14.49 7.29 33.16
C GLN A 819 -14.34 8.36 32.10
N VAL A 820 -14.47 7.99 30.83
CA VAL A 820 -14.42 8.91 29.70
C VAL A 820 -15.84 9.14 29.17
N LEU A 821 -16.21 10.42 29.01
CA LEU A 821 -17.50 10.85 28.49
C LEU A 821 -17.33 11.67 27.22
N VAL A 822 -18.37 11.63 26.37
CA VAL A 822 -18.55 12.60 25.28
C VAL A 822 -19.19 13.86 25.87
N ASP A 823 -18.41 14.93 25.97
CA ASP A 823 -18.80 16.23 26.53
C ASP A 823 -19.63 17.05 25.52
N SER A 824 -19.20 17.10 24.26
CA SER A 824 -19.92 17.79 23.18
C SER A 824 -19.75 17.12 21.82
N VAL A 825 -20.75 17.31 20.95
CA VAL A 825 -20.73 16.88 19.54
C VAL A 825 -21.36 17.99 18.72
N GLU A 826 -20.61 18.50 17.75
CA GLU A 826 -20.99 19.62 16.87
C GLU A 826 -20.65 19.25 15.42
N ARG A 827 -21.49 19.65 14.46
CA ARG A 827 -21.19 19.52 13.02
C ARG A 827 -20.71 20.86 12.51
N GLU A 828 -19.59 20.86 11.77
CA GLU A 828 -18.93 22.10 11.37
C GLU A 828 -18.47 22.00 9.91
N ALA A 829 -19.21 22.64 9.00
CA ALA A 829 -18.95 22.58 7.57
C ALA A 829 -17.60 23.20 7.18
N ALA A 830 -17.19 24.28 7.86
CA ALA A 830 -15.92 24.96 7.59
C ALA A 830 -14.70 24.05 7.85
N LEU A 831 -14.78 23.10 8.79
CA LEU A 831 -13.68 22.15 9.03
C LEU A 831 -13.46 21.23 7.83
N CYS A 832 -14.50 20.95 7.03
CA CYS A 832 -14.38 20.10 5.84
C CYS A 832 -13.57 20.76 4.73
N GLU A 833 -13.53 22.09 4.66
CA GLU A 833 -12.74 22.80 3.64
C GLU A 833 -11.23 22.56 3.82
N SER A 834 -10.80 22.31 5.07
CA SER A 834 -9.42 21.99 5.42
C SER A 834 -9.12 20.48 5.45
N GLY A 835 -10.13 19.64 5.29
CA GLY A 835 -10.05 18.18 5.36
C GLY A 835 -9.74 17.50 4.02
N PRO A 836 -9.84 16.16 3.99
CA PRO A 836 -9.82 15.39 2.74
C PRO A 836 -10.88 15.88 1.74
N LYS A 837 -10.56 15.87 0.44
CA LYS A 837 -11.48 16.45 -0.58
C LYS A 837 -12.79 15.69 -0.70
N SER A 838 -12.83 14.41 -0.33
CA SER A 838 -14.03 13.59 -0.39
C SER A 838 -14.84 13.57 0.91
N SER A 839 -14.54 14.45 1.88
CA SER A 839 -15.34 14.57 3.10
C SER A 839 -16.73 15.15 2.79
N VAL A 840 -17.77 14.47 3.24
CA VAL A 840 -19.19 14.89 3.09
C VAL A 840 -19.78 15.46 4.37
N GLY A 841 -19.10 15.26 5.50
CA GLY A 841 -19.46 15.80 6.81
C GLY A 841 -18.26 15.84 7.73
N CYS A 842 -18.23 16.81 8.65
CA CYS A 842 -17.18 16.93 9.65
C CYS A 842 -17.80 17.22 11.01
N TYR A 843 -17.39 16.45 12.02
CA TYR A 843 -17.93 16.53 13.37
C TYR A 843 -16.82 16.77 14.36
N ARG A 844 -16.99 17.80 15.20
CA ARG A 844 -16.15 18.09 16.34
C ARG A 844 -16.72 17.37 17.55
N VAL A 845 -15.92 16.51 18.18
CA VAL A 845 -16.31 15.73 19.36
C VAL A 845 -15.34 16.00 20.49
N THR A 846 -15.86 16.46 21.62
CA THR A 846 -15.04 16.68 22.82
C THR A 846 -15.21 15.54 23.79
N LEU A 847 -14.10 14.96 24.23
CA LEU A 847 -14.00 13.91 25.23
C LEU A 847 -13.45 14.50 26.54
N VAL A 848 -13.90 13.96 27.67
CA VAL A 848 -13.38 14.31 29.00
C VAL A 848 -13.22 13.07 29.87
N ALA A 849 -12.10 12.94 30.56
CA ALA A 849 -11.91 11.92 31.59
C ALA A 849 -12.25 12.51 32.97
N LEU A 850 -13.14 11.88 33.75
CA LEU A 850 -13.63 12.49 35.00
C LEU A 850 -12.86 12.08 36.27
N LEU A 851 -12.41 10.83 36.34
CA LEU A 851 -11.97 10.24 37.61
C LEU A 851 -10.46 10.16 37.76
N SER A 852 -9.77 9.74 36.69
CA SER A 852 -8.33 9.52 36.60
C SER A 852 -7.88 9.64 35.14
N VAL A 853 -6.58 9.59 34.88
CA VAL A 853 -6.01 9.46 33.55
C VAL A 853 -6.66 8.29 32.81
N ALA A 854 -7.03 8.47 31.55
CA ALA A 854 -7.50 7.41 30.66
C ALA A 854 -6.44 7.11 29.61
N LEU A 855 -6.03 5.85 29.49
CA LEU A 855 -5.04 5.40 28.51
C LEU A 855 -5.70 4.78 27.29
N PHE A 856 -5.11 5.03 26.12
CA PHE A 856 -5.55 4.48 24.83
C PHE A 856 -7.03 4.72 24.55
N VAL A 857 -7.52 5.93 24.85
CA VAL A 857 -8.90 6.30 24.60
C VAL A 857 -9.18 6.22 23.11
N GLU A 858 -10.10 5.34 22.75
CA GLU A 858 -10.59 5.13 21.40
C GLU A 858 -12.05 5.53 21.28
N ILE A 859 -12.35 6.38 20.30
CA ILE A 859 -13.70 6.70 19.89
C ILE A 859 -14.01 6.07 18.54
N ASP A 860 -15.19 5.48 18.41
CA ASP A 860 -15.70 4.90 17.18
C ASP A 860 -17.06 5.49 16.81
N ALA A 861 -17.33 5.64 15.50
CA ALA A 861 -18.60 6.14 14.95
C ALA A 861 -19.32 5.00 14.23
N VAL A 862 -20.12 4.24 14.97
CA VAL A 862 -20.68 2.96 14.50
C VAL A 862 -21.65 3.15 13.34
N GLY A 863 -21.37 2.49 12.21
CA GLY A 863 -22.19 2.57 11.00
C GLY A 863 -22.04 3.89 10.23
N VAL A 864 -21.07 4.72 10.60
CA VAL A 864 -20.65 5.91 9.83
C VAL A 864 -19.27 5.63 9.24
N SER A 865 -19.13 5.91 7.94
CA SER A 865 -17.88 5.72 7.20
C SER A 865 -17.03 6.98 7.29
N GLY A 866 -15.76 6.83 7.67
CA GLY A 866 -14.87 7.95 7.90
C GLY A 866 -13.74 7.61 8.87
N PHE A 867 -12.97 8.62 9.23
CA PHE A 867 -11.86 8.48 10.19
C PHE A 867 -11.72 9.71 11.07
N TRP A 868 -11.08 9.53 12.22
CA TRP A 868 -10.79 10.61 13.16
C TRP A 868 -9.49 11.32 12.80
N ASN A 869 -9.33 12.59 13.17
CA ASN A 869 -8.05 13.28 13.02
C ASN A 869 -6.97 12.71 13.95
N ASP A 870 -7.37 12.15 15.11
CA ASP A 870 -6.52 11.46 16.08
C ASP A 870 -7.35 10.45 16.87
N ASN A 871 -6.71 9.38 17.37
CA ASN A 871 -7.37 8.33 18.16
C ASN A 871 -6.34 7.50 18.96
N SER A 872 -6.82 6.62 19.85
CA SER A 872 -5.99 5.83 20.77
C SER A 872 -5.08 6.73 21.64
N ILE A 873 -5.68 7.75 22.24
CA ILE A 873 -4.98 8.87 22.90
C ILE A 873 -4.96 8.76 24.43
N LEU A 874 -4.09 9.52 25.08
CA LEU A 874 -4.12 9.75 26.53
C LEU A 874 -4.97 10.97 26.87
N ILE A 875 -5.86 10.85 27.86
CA ILE A 875 -6.63 11.98 28.40
C ILE A 875 -6.39 12.06 29.91
N ARG A 876 -5.91 13.20 30.41
CA ARG A 876 -5.74 13.41 31.86
C ARG A 876 -7.08 13.68 32.54
N LYS A 877 -7.12 13.54 33.86
CA LYS A 877 -8.31 13.87 34.64
C LYS A 877 -8.73 15.33 34.40
N HIS A 878 -10.01 15.52 34.13
CA HIS A 878 -10.66 16.78 33.76
C HIS A 878 -10.12 17.48 32.51
N GLU A 879 -9.19 16.85 31.77
CA GLU A 879 -8.74 17.37 30.49
C GLU A 879 -9.82 17.14 29.43
N LYS A 880 -10.15 18.20 28.69
CA LYS A 880 -10.98 18.12 27.50
C LYS A 880 -10.09 17.91 26.27
N LYS A 881 -10.33 16.85 25.50
CA LYS A 881 -9.69 16.60 24.21
C LYS A 881 -10.73 16.67 23.11
N THR A 882 -10.49 17.52 22.12
CA THR A 882 -11.40 17.67 20.98
C THR A 882 -10.82 16.96 19.75
N LEU A 883 -11.60 16.06 19.19
CA LEU A 883 -11.31 15.29 17.98
C LEU A 883 -12.25 15.71 16.86
N ILE A 884 -11.80 15.52 15.62
CA ILE A 884 -12.56 15.79 14.41
C ILE A 884 -12.77 14.47 13.70
N PHE A 885 -14.02 14.13 13.39
CA PHE A 885 -14.36 13.02 12.50
C PHE A 885 -14.63 13.56 11.11
N TYR A 886 -13.98 12.97 10.10
CA TYR A 886 -14.23 13.23 8.69
C TYR A 886 -15.11 12.10 8.15
N GLU A 887 -16.39 12.40 7.92
CA GLU A 887 -17.33 11.49 7.26
C GLU A 887 -17.03 11.45 5.76
N MET A 888 -16.87 10.25 5.22
CA MET A 888 -16.40 10.02 3.86
C MET A 888 -17.45 9.27 3.05
N ASN A 889 -17.61 9.67 1.79
CA ASN A 889 -18.56 9.04 0.87
C ASN A 889 -18.01 7.69 0.36
N LEU A 890 -18.19 6.62 1.13
CA LEU A 890 -17.83 5.25 0.78
C LEU A 890 -19.09 4.42 0.55
N ALA A 891 -19.55 4.25 -0.70
CA ALA A 891 -20.60 3.34 -1.24
C ALA A 891 -21.94 3.13 -0.50
N HIS A 892 -22.09 3.61 0.73
CA HIS A 892 -23.28 3.55 1.57
C HIS A 892 -23.67 4.98 1.89
N PRO A 893 -24.64 5.55 1.16
CA PRO A 893 -25.16 6.88 1.44
C PRO A 893 -26.07 6.78 2.66
N HIS A 894 -25.49 6.60 3.84
CA HIS A 894 -26.18 7.04 5.04
C HIS A 894 -26.01 8.54 5.10
N ASN A 895 -27.06 9.24 4.69
CA ASN A 895 -27.21 10.67 4.83
C ASN A 895 -27.20 10.99 6.33
N THR A 896 -26.03 11.10 6.96
CA THR A 896 -25.93 11.44 8.39
C THR A 896 -25.84 12.93 8.60
N SER A 897 -26.70 13.72 7.93
CA SER A 897 -26.82 15.16 8.20
C SER A 897 -27.35 15.49 9.62
N ASP A 898 -27.71 14.48 10.43
CA ASP A 898 -28.24 14.63 11.78
C ASP A 898 -27.17 14.37 12.86
N VAL A 899 -26.80 15.45 13.57
CA VAL A 899 -25.87 15.44 14.70
C VAL A 899 -26.31 14.51 15.83
N ASN A 900 -27.63 14.36 16.07
CA ASN A 900 -28.13 13.49 17.12
C ASN A 900 -27.92 12.02 16.76
N ARG A 901 -28.17 11.66 15.49
CA ARG A 901 -27.87 10.31 14.98
C ARG A 901 -26.38 10.01 15.04
N PHE A 902 -25.53 10.96 14.63
CA PHE A 902 -24.08 10.82 14.75
C PHE A 902 -23.68 10.62 16.22
N ARG A 903 -24.19 11.44 17.15
CA ARG A 903 -23.93 11.30 18.60
C ARG A 903 -24.33 9.93 19.14
N GLN A 904 -25.46 9.37 18.71
CA GLN A 904 -25.89 8.02 19.10
C GLN A 904 -25.00 6.89 18.54
N SER A 905 -24.27 7.14 17.46
CA SER A 905 -23.33 6.19 16.89
C SER A 905 -22.01 6.08 17.67
N LEU A 906 -21.72 7.06 18.54
CA LEU A 906 -20.43 7.16 19.21
C LEU A 906 -20.27 6.11 20.31
N LYS A 907 -19.16 5.39 20.26
CA LYS A 907 -18.70 4.49 21.33
C LYS A 907 -17.30 4.87 21.77
N VAL A 908 -17.08 4.88 23.09
CA VAL A 908 -15.77 5.19 23.67
C VAL A 908 -15.27 4.01 24.51
N THR A 909 -14.04 3.61 24.24
CA THR A 909 -13.29 2.55 24.92
C THR A 909 -11.96 3.10 25.42
N TRP A 910 -11.44 2.60 26.53
CA TRP A 910 -10.14 2.97 27.10
C TRP A 910 -9.60 1.80 27.91
N LEU A 911 -8.30 1.80 28.19
CA LEU A 911 -7.62 0.64 28.78
C LEU A 911 -8.18 0.24 30.15
N GLN A 912 -8.39 1.20 31.05
CA GLN A 912 -8.89 0.92 32.39
C GLN A 912 -10.31 0.31 32.38
N LYS A 913 -11.14 0.64 31.38
CA LYS A 913 -12.45 0.01 31.18
C LYS A 913 -12.30 -1.50 31.02
N VAL A 914 -11.30 -1.89 30.24
CA VAL A 914 -10.97 -3.27 29.89
C VAL A 914 -10.25 -4.00 31.02
N PHE A 915 -9.57 -3.29 31.94
CA PHE A 915 -8.94 -3.92 33.10
C PHE A 915 -9.88 -4.10 34.30
N PHE A 916 -10.80 -3.17 34.53
CA PHE A 916 -11.56 -3.10 35.79
C PHE A 916 -13.06 -3.38 35.68
N GLN A 917 -13.67 -3.43 34.48
CA GLN A 917 -15.09 -3.78 34.36
C GLN A 917 -15.29 -5.30 34.42
N HIS A 918 -15.66 -5.80 35.60
CA HIS A 918 -16.27 -7.13 35.76
C HIS A 918 -17.80 -7.02 35.59
N PRO A 919 -18.47 -7.89 34.82
CA PRO A 919 -19.93 -7.82 34.58
C PRO A 919 -20.80 -7.89 35.84
N ASN A 920 -20.28 -8.45 36.93
CA ASN A 920 -21.00 -8.60 38.21
C ASN A 920 -20.69 -7.52 39.27
N GLY A 921 -20.06 -6.41 38.90
CA GLY A 921 -20.01 -5.19 39.74
C GLY A 921 -19.34 -5.26 41.12
N THR A 922 -18.66 -6.35 41.51
CA THR A 922 -18.20 -6.54 42.91
C THR A 922 -16.80 -7.13 43.11
N GLY A 923 -16.03 -7.40 42.05
CA GLY A 923 -14.69 -8.01 42.18
C GLY A 923 -13.58 -7.17 41.58
N MET A 924 -12.93 -6.33 42.39
CA MET A 924 -11.64 -5.75 42.04
C MET A 924 -10.59 -6.87 41.98
N TRP A 925 -9.77 -6.91 40.92
CA TRP A 925 -8.46 -7.56 40.99
C TRP A 925 -7.51 -6.70 41.83
N GLN A 926 -7.83 -6.49 43.12
CA GLN A 926 -6.85 -5.96 44.06
C GLN A 926 -5.83 -7.07 44.30
N SER A 927 -4.62 -6.87 43.77
CA SER A 927 -3.48 -7.68 44.13
C SER A 927 -3.21 -7.54 45.63
N ASN A 928 -3.75 -8.45 46.44
CA ASN A 928 -3.18 -8.79 47.74
C ASN A 928 -1.91 -9.63 47.54
N GLY A 929 -0.98 -9.13 46.71
CA GLY A 929 0.39 -9.56 46.67
C GLY A 929 1.17 -8.61 47.57
N SER A 930 1.37 -9.02 48.81
CA SER A 930 2.35 -8.41 49.72
C SER A 930 3.66 -8.19 48.97
N ILE A 931 4.04 -6.92 48.81
CA ILE A 931 5.37 -6.50 48.36
C ILE A 931 6.31 -6.69 49.56
N ALA A 932 7.05 -7.80 49.54
CA ALA A 932 8.32 -7.94 50.23
C ALA A 932 9.37 -8.30 49.18
#